data_AF-A0A4R9J1V4-F1
#
_entry.id   AF-A0A4R9J1V4-F1
#
_cell.length_a   1.000
_cell.length_b   1.000
_cell.length_c   1.000
_cell.angle_alpha   90.00
_cell.angle_beta   90.00
_cell.angle_gamma   90.00
#
_symmetry.space_group_name_H-M   'P 1'
#
loop_
_entity.id
_entity.type
_entity.pdbx_description
1 polymer ?
#
loop_
_entity_poly.entity_id
_entity_poly.type
_entity_poly.pdbx_seq_one_letter_code
_entity_poly.pdbx_strand_id
1 'polypeptide(L)'
;MLPIGELTGENSRLLVFKKNIIFISLILSLSAACSHAGTDKNGISQFSDNTDDYKGVSLFSFLNPYPVVKSFFTTLDPVGFNEALGDSLSQAPRQDNLGTIRALESAMLQSRTSVQTLSLGLADVIEKMQTSNPAAYSSIQPVFEKIRHYKKPVVRNLMPLGANQLLIEYNTKSANQIATSIHDTADLLVDPDTVDTLHDIEDFLYKGLRKNTTFRTGVENLLGGFFAPSLLTDRTLKEGFISLVYDFGEMMYKAAGFEDQMTPQTSFKNFIINAENFFTANTVSPAEPSANEYSTNAAYNSPGGGLKPAELRTMLRDLFVTIKGLIFAQGDVTVNVLKETAKNAYLLDFMRNSSGSSQTFRDLLQLDGDGRNRQTDVESRPLSSLETLFIVLTLADNYGYRWNPAQTTHNALTDTGPFTTGGELTLGDAMFSMGSVIGSGDSFNFKNITELSRTSSKVFRDGSIYKIGFNTRVLSILEAPSRGEAQQITDPASEATFDKLYNKTIPWMLDWIVKVTLEGYGPYYSQTDGGGQPLAPNGNPLQYQPSWNTSKYYVQIDPGTGGERRIYLGGVDQTAASAVLTNKGYYSITETAPAPIQVASAEEAFYKNLQWLLYEKRFVAVLPVRAKLAATVTYQEALFITAIGNGIMGMMNLSPNCGPLKDDCTNFNGFWQKKGTPLKTFDSSTQAGPWVVQDTNLQDLSNEPGDAVFFVEGWGYGLAGNEGFQVTAVYSALFPLLIPDPTTVYGMIPPVVSQNAGVIKQLGFLGTTDTTASQVNANWNKRNRLTPFIVALAKALGDDAKDSANRPLGKNPYKLFTGLAEIFSRPYVYYGPDQTYGPNGVYDSNVSPIQGTGIPSPGPSFIQIRTVGISSGIRNPKATPVEYKPSKNYRTLLSVLIEGTSTPTSTDRNRMTDGPLDLLSKTDILSGLIKFTTNLGDPAKADARDKIMDGLSGILNQTKLWSDCGGEANFQTNCPNQFAIDEGIDWLVYRVADKYDDRPRNDLYDPSWVKVDDLVRRIRDYVSRSSGWSLVKSLDFLLDLLLDIQLTAGEITNTLDLLSSLFYVGDDTDLNNSALDTRTYTISDIVTTSLPPVLDSMAPYGRNLYATGYQLGKPGSFFSFLEKNANMSAQYSVEELFENTKVLLRSDMIQTSLMDNRAFLYSAGTLIGLFGDIYERGRRFSGSDAFFYDNWNNGQPTSTYWDDLNAIFSLR
;
A
#
# COMPACT_ATOMS: atom_id res chain seq x y z
N MET A 1 -42.72 69.56 -8.22
CA MET A 1 -43.43 69.55 -9.51
C MET A 1 -44.77 68.86 -9.31
N LEU A 2 -45.84 69.64 -9.20
CA LEU A 2 -47.17 69.27 -9.73
C LEU A 2 -47.06 69.19 -11.27
N PRO A 3 -48.01 68.62 -12.06
CA PRO A 3 -49.46 68.64 -11.80
C PRO A 3 -50.36 67.47 -12.31
N ILE A 4 -51.61 67.46 -11.78
CA ILE A 4 -52.94 67.38 -12.47
C ILE A 4 -53.26 66.11 -13.29
N GLY A 5 -54.44 65.47 -13.19
CA GLY A 5 -55.67 65.77 -12.46
C GLY A 5 -56.93 65.22 -13.18
N GLU A 6 -58.04 65.20 -12.44
CA GLU A 6 -59.44 65.46 -12.87
C GLU A 6 -60.15 64.50 -13.86
N LEU A 7 -61.48 64.26 -13.83
CA LEU A 7 -62.61 64.46 -12.89
C LEU A 7 -63.87 63.85 -13.58
N THR A 8 -64.97 63.82 -12.82
CA THR A 8 -66.40 63.69 -13.23
C THR A 8 -66.92 62.28 -13.53
N GLY A 9 -68.14 61.87 -13.16
CA GLY A 9 -69.28 62.49 -12.50
C GLY A 9 -70.38 61.41 -12.40
N GLU A 10 -70.92 61.17 -11.21
CA GLU A 10 -72.27 61.56 -10.77
C GLU A 10 -73.48 60.72 -11.25
N ASN A 11 -74.31 60.40 -10.25
CA ASN A 11 -75.77 60.21 -10.30
C ASN A 11 -76.35 58.97 -11.00
N SER A 12 -76.39 57.87 -10.25
CA SER A 12 -77.67 57.23 -9.90
C SER A 12 -77.45 55.99 -9.04
N ARG A 13 -77.78 56.09 -7.76
CA ARG A 13 -78.56 55.09 -7.01
C ARG A 13 -78.73 55.58 -5.57
N LEU A 14 -79.54 56.64 -5.45
CA LEU A 14 -80.26 57.04 -4.23
C LEU A 14 -81.08 55.88 -3.60
N LEU A 15 -81.16 54.72 -4.28
CA LEU A 15 -81.65 53.43 -3.77
C LEU A 15 -80.68 52.70 -2.82
N VAL A 16 -79.37 53.00 -2.83
CA VAL A 16 -78.39 52.42 -1.87
C VAL A 16 -78.51 53.10 -0.50
N PHE A 17 -78.99 54.35 -0.46
CA PHE A 17 -79.16 55.13 0.76
C PHE A 17 -80.23 54.59 1.72
N LYS A 18 -81.28 53.90 1.24
CA LYS A 18 -82.29 53.25 2.10
C LYS A 18 -81.85 51.91 2.68
N LYS A 19 -80.85 51.23 2.07
CA LYS A 19 -80.30 49.97 2.60
C LYS A 19 -79.34 50.18 3.78
N ASN A 20 -78.77 51.38 3.90
CA ASN A 20 -77.84 51.76 4.97
C ASN A 20 -78.53 52.14 6.29
N ILE A 21 -79.85 52.37 6.33
CA ILE A 21 -80.57 52.62 7.59
C ILE A 21 -80.74 51.35 8.45
N ILE A 22 -80.89 50.18 7.83
CA ILE A 22 -80.94 48.88 8.54
C ILE A 22 -79.54 48.50 9.05
N PHE A 23 -78.50 48.86 8.30
CA PHE A 23 -77.09 48.66 8.70
C PHE A 23 -76.71 49.57 9.88
N ILE A 24 -77.22 50.81 9.93
CA ILE A 24 -77.01 51.72 11.07
C ILE A 24 -77.81 51.30 12.31
N SER A 25 -79.00 50.68 12.17
CA SER A 25 -79.74 50.15 13.33
C SER A 25 -79.12 48.87 13.91
N LEU A 26 -78.44 48.05 13.10
CA LEU A 26 -77.69 46.87 13.55
C LEU A 26 -76.41 47.25 14.32
N ILE A 27 -75.78 48.37 13.92
CA ILE A 27 -74.62 48.97 14.60
C ILE A 27 -75.00 49.53 15.98
N LEU A 28 -76.23 50.03 16.16
CA LEU A 28 -76.73 50.55 17.45
C LEU A 28 -77.30 49.47 18.39
N SER A 29 -77.68 48.29 17.89
CA SER A 29 -78.14 47.17 18.72
C SER A 29 -77.02 46.25 19.21
N LEU A 30 -75.84 46.27 18.56
CA LEU A 30 -74.65 45.55 19.03
C LEU A 30 -73.82 46.35 20.06
N SER A 31 -74.18 47.61 20.33
CA SER A 31 -73.62 48.44 21.42
C SER A 31 -74.24 48.20 22.80
N ALA A 32 -75.04 47.14 23.01
CA ALA A 32 -75.73 46.90 24.29
C ALA A 32 -75.53 45.52 24.95
N ALA A 33 -74.62 44.67 24.46
CA ALA A 33 -74.23 43.46 25.20
C ALA A 33 -72.78 43.04 24.92
N CYS A 34 -71.91 43.32 25.90
CA CYS A 34 -70.59 42.73 26.14
C CYS A 34 -69.53 42.80 25.03
N SER A 35 -68.66 43.80 25.12
CA SER A 35 -67.18 43.67 25.19
C SER A 35 -66.53 44.96 24.69
N HIS A 36 -66.09 45.83 25.60
CA HIS A 36 -65.19 46.94 25.31
C HIS A 36 -64.26 47.17 26.51
N ALA A 37 -63.09 46.57 26.42
CA ALA A 37 -61.81 47.23 26.64
C ALA A 37 -60.89 46.53 25.64
N GLY A 38 -60.15 47.16 24.74
CA GLY A 38 -59.80 48.54 24.49
C GLY A 38 -58.75 48.42 23.39
N THR A 39 -58.85 49.31 22.42
CA THR A 39 -57.94 49.49 21.28
C THR A 39 -56.46 49.33 21.63
N ASP A 40 -55.72 48.57 20.82
CA ASP A 40 -54.46 49.12 20.30
C ASP A 40 -54.14 48.64 18.87
N LYS A 41 -53.72 49.60 18.03
CA LYS A 41 -53.47 49.49 16.59
C LYS A 41 -52.01 49.11 16.28
N ASN A 42 -51.36 48.36 17.17
CA ASN A 42 -49.96 47.92 17.07
C ASN A 42 -49.84 46.39 17.08
N GLY A 43 -50.54 45.70 16.18
CA GLY A 43 -50.49 44.24 16.06
C GLY A 43 -49.13 43.67 15.58
N ILE A 44 -48.11 44.49 15.40
CA ILE A 44 -46.76 44.10 14.93
C ILE A 44 -45.73 44.10 16.09
N SER A 45 -46.11 44.50 17.31
CA SER A 45 -45.17 44.58 18.45
C SER A 45 -45.31 43.48 19.52
N GLN A 46 -45.91 42.33 19.22
CA GLN A 46 -46.07 41.24 20.21
C GLN A 46 -44.92 40.21 20.24
N PHE A 47 -43.84 40.43 19.49
CA PHE A 47 -42.64 39.60 19.58
C PHE A 47 -41.41 40.47 19.82
N SER A 48 -41.14 40.83 21.06
CA SER A 48 -39.79 41.25 21.48
C SER A 48 -39.41 40.50 22.75
N ASP A 49 -38.47 39.55 22.64
CA ASP A 49 -37.86 38.91 23.81
C ASP A 49 -36.64 39.72 24.21
N ASN A 50 -36.84 40.61 25.18
CA ASN A 50 -35.77 41.10 26.06
C ASN A 50 -36.22 40.73 27.48
N THR A 51 -35.53 39.74 28.01
CA THR A 51 -35.68 39.09 29.32
C THR A 51 -36.18 40.00 30.45
N ASP A 52 -37.31 39.62 31.06
CA ASP A 52 -37.43 39.18 32.48
C ASP A 52 -38.87 39.27 33.02
N ASP A 53 -39.85 39.83 32.29
CA ASP A 53 -41.17 40.09 32.89
C ASP A 53 -42.39 40.01 31.94
N TYR A 54 -42.46 39.00 31.04
CA TYR A 54 -43.59 38.87 30.10
C TYR A 54 -44.58 37.73 30.44
N LYS A 55 -45.87 38.07 30.50
CA LYS A 55 -47.03 37.16 30.71
C LYS A 55 -47.84 36.87 29.43
N GLY A 56 -47.27 37.09 28.24
CA GLY A 56 -47.92 36.80 26.96
C GLY A 56 -47.32 35.61 26.22
N VAL A 57 -48.01 35.20 25.15
CA VAL A 57 -47.69 34.09 24.24
C VAL A 57 -46.32 34.31 23.60
N SER A 58 -45.35 33.46 23.95
CA SER A 58 -44.00 33.44 23.37
C SER A 58 -43.79 32.10 22.66
N LEU A 59 -43.13 32.11 21.50
CA LEU A 59 -42.68 30.89 20.83
C LEU A 59 -41.78 30.09 21.80
N PHE A 60 -42.01 28.79 21.89
CA PHE A 60 -41.26 27.87 22.75
C PHE A 60 -41.33 28.18 24.25
N SER A 61 -42.48 28.61 24.78
CA SER A 61 -42.63 28.87 26.23
C SER A 61 -42.36 27.64 27.11
N PHE A 62 -42.46 26.42 26.56
CA PHE A 62 -42.04 25.19 27.23
C PHE A 62 -40.53 25.13 27.52
N LEU A 63 -39.72 25.91 26.79
CA LEU A 63 -38.29 26.09 27.04
C LEU A 63 -37.98 27.20 28.07
N ASN A 64 -38.98 27.85 28.68
CA ASN A 64 -38.74 28.89 29.71
C ASN A 64 -37.90 28.43 30.91
N PRO A 65 -38.03 27.18 31.43
CA PRO A 65 -37.12 26.65 32.45
C PRO A 65 -35.68 26.39 31.93
N TYR A 66 -35.48 26.50 30.61
CA TYR A 66 -34.26 26.16 29.88
C TYR A 66 -33.75 27.38 29.09
N PRO A 67 -33.33 28.47 29.77
CA PRO A 67 -33.06 29.76 29.16
C PRO A 67 -31.94 29.73 28.11
N VAL A 68 -30.95 28.83 28.26
CA VAL A 68 -29.84 28.69 27.33
C VAL A 68 -30.31 28.08 26.01
N VAL A 69 -31.08 26.98 26.07
CA VAL A 69 -31.68 26.35 24.88
C VAL A 69 -32.68 27.29 24.23
N LYS A 70 -33.47 28.02 25.03
CA LYS A 70 -34.41 29.03 24.53
C LYS A 70 -33.71 30.15 23.75
N SER A 71 -32.51 30.56 24.17
CA SER A 71 -31.79 31.69 23.56
C SER A 71 -31.42 31.52 22.08
N PHE A 72 -31.37 30.29 21.57
CA PHE A 72 -31.19 30.04 20.13
C PHE A 72 -32.39 30.51 19.30
N PHE A 73 -33.58 30.52 19.92
CA PHE A 73 -34.83 30.87 19.25
C PHE A 73 -35.26 32.32 19.50
N THR A 74 -34.67 33.01 20.48
CA THR A 74 -35.02 34.40 20.82
C THR A 74 -34.56 35.40 19.76
N THR A 75 -33.53 35.06 19.00
CA THR A 75 -32.97 35.89 17.92
C THR A 75 -33.62 35.65 16.56
N LEU A 76 -34.52 34.66 16.46
CA LEU A 76 -35.25 34.35 15.24
C LEU A 76 -36.41 35.32 15.04
N ASP A 77 -36.50 35.89 13.84
CA ASP A 77 -37.70 36.60 13.40
C ASP A 77 -38.85 35.58 13.20
N PRO A 78 -39.97 35.69 13.95
CA PRO A 78 -41.11 34.78 13.83
C PRO A 78 -41.72 34.77 12.42
N VAL A 79 -41.74 35.91 11.75
CA VAL A 79 -42.27 36.02 10.38
C VAL A 79 -41.33 35.31 9.42
N GLY A 80 -40.04 35.63 9.45
CA GLY A 80 -39.03 34.95 8.64
C GLY A 80 -38.92 33.44 8.92
N PHE A 81 -39.13 32.99 10.16
CA PHE A 81 -39.15 31.57 10.53
C PHE A 81 -40.33 30.84 9.86
N ASN A 82 -41.55 31.39 9.99
CA ASN A 82 -42.75 30.80 9.42
C ASN A 82 -42.75 30.87 7.89
N GLU A 83 -42.26 31.95 7.30
CA GLU A 83 -42.07 32.08 5.85
C GLU A 83 -41.05 31.07 5.32
N ALA A 84 -39.86 30.97 5.93
CA ALA A 84 -38.84 30.03 5.49
C ALA A 84 -39.30 28.56 5.64
N LEU A 85 -40.01 28.23 6.72
CA LEU A 85 -40.56 26.89 6.95
C LEU A 85 -41.71 26.59 5.98
N GLY A 86 -42.65 27.51 5.82
CA GLY A 86 -43.79 27.40 4.93
C GLY A 86 -43.39 27.31 3.46
N ASP A 87 -42.46 28.14 3.00
CA ASP A 87 -41.91 28.10 1.64
C ASP A 87 -41.16 26.81 1.38
N SER A 88 -40.45 26.27 2.37
CA SER A 88 -39.75 24.98 2.23
C SER A 88 -40.75 23.81 2.15
N LEU A 89 -41.74 23.77 3.04
CA LEU A 89 -42.74 22.70 3.08
C LEU A 89 -43.73 22.76 1.90
N SER A 90 -44.06 23.96 1.38
CA SER A 90 -44.97 24.12 0.24
C SER A 90 -44.42 23.52 -1.07
N GLN A 91 -43.09 23.35 -1.15
CA GLN A 91 -42.40 22.77 -2.30
C GLN A 91 -42.37 21.24 -2.27
N ALA A 92 -42.72 20.62 -1.14
CA ALA A 92 -42.90 19.17 -1.05
C ALA A 92 -44.33 18.77 -1.48
N PRO A 93 -44.50 17.66 -2.21
CA PRO A 93 -45.83 17.14 -2.53
C PRO A 93 -46.65 16.90 -1.26
N ARG A 94 -47.97 17.15 -1.34
CA ARG A 94 -48.88 17.00 -0.19
C ARG A 94 -48.77 15.62 0.45
N GLN A 95 -48.67 14.54 -0.33
CA GLN A 95 -48.55 13.20 0.22
C GLN A 95 -47.25 13.01 1.05
N ASP A 96 -46.15 13.68 0.69
CA ASP A 96 -44.86 13.57 1.37
C ASP A 96 -44.83 14.37 2.69
N ASN A 97 -45.42 15.57 2.71
CA ASN A 97 -45.64 16.30 3.95
C ASN A 97 -46.53 15.51 4.92
N LEU A 98 -47.61 14.90 4.41
CA LEU A 98 -48.48 14.06 5.23
C LEU A 98 -47.72 12.88 5.83
N GLY A 99 -46.98 12.14 5.02
CA GLY A 99 -46.21 10.99 5.51
C GLY A 99 -45.13 11.40 6.51
N THR A 100 -44.51 12.57 6.35
CA THR A 100 -43.54 13.10 7.33
C THR A 100 -44.21 13.41 8.67
N ILE A 101 -45.40 14.02 8.64
CA ILE A 101 -46.21 14.27 9.84
C ILE A 101 -46.58 12.93 10.51
N ARG A 102 -47.01 11.92 9.74
CA ARG A 102 -47.30 10.58 10.26
C ARG A 102 -46.07 9.85 10.81
N ALA A 103 -44.89 10.08 10.23
CA ALA A 103 -43.64 9.55 10.75
C ALA A 103 -43.28 10.13 12.12
N LEU A 104 -43.45 11.45 12.27
CA LEU A 104 -43.22 12.15 13.53
C LEU A 104 -44.24 11.75 14.60
N GLU A 105 -45.52 11.58 14.22
CA GLU A 105 -46.56 11.01 15.08
C GLU A 105 -46.15 9.60 15.55
N SER A 106 -45.75 8.74 14.61
CA SER A 106 -45.34 7.36 14.90
C SER A 106 -44.13 7.31 15.84
N ALA A 107 -43.11 8.14 15.59
CA ALA A 107 -41.93 8.22 16.45
C ALA A 107 -42.27 8.66 17.88
N MET A 108 -43.13 9.66 18.03
CA MET A 108 -43.47 10.26 19.33
C MET A 108 -44.54 9.48 20.12
N LEU A 109 -45.41 8.72 19.44
CA LEU A 109 -46.49 7.95 20.06
C LEU A 109 -46.19 6.45 20.12
N GLN A 110 -45.78 5.83 19.01
CA GLN A 110 -45.57 4.38 18.93
C GLN A 110 -44.22 3.97 19.51
N SER A 111 -43.15 4.71 19.24
CA SER A 111 -41.81 4.49 19.81
C SER A 111 -41.49 5.40 21.00
N ARG A 112 -42.50 5.94 21.68
CA ARG A 112 -42.35 6.93 22.77
C ARG A 112 -41.36 6.51 23.84
N THR A 113 -41.47 5.27 24.32
CA THR A 113 -40.58 4.72 25.35
C THR A 113 -39.14 4.67 24.88
N SER A 114 -38.91 4.31 23.61
CA SER A 114 -37.58 4.28 23.01
C SER A 114 -37.00 5.68 22.82
N VAL A 115 -37.82 6.67 22.44
CA VAL A 115 -37.41 8.09 22.38
C VAL A 115 -37.08 8.65 23.78
N GLN A 116 -37.80 8.22 24.82
CA GLN A 116 -37.50 8.55 26.21
C GLN A 116 -36.16 7.96 26.64
N THR A 117 -35.92 6.68 26.34
CA THR A 117 -34.63 6.01 26.62
C THR A 117 -33.48 6.61 25.82
N LEU A 118 -33.68 6.97 24.54
CA LEU A 118 -32.69 7.73 23.75
C LEU A 118 -32.36 9.08 24.40
N SER A 119 -33.39 9.80 24.87
CA SER A 119 -33.21 11.10 25.53
C SER A 119 -32.45 10.97 26.85
N LEU A 120 -32.74 9.93 27.65
CA LEU A 120 -31.98 9.60 28.85
C LEU A 120 -30.53 9.23 28.49
N GLY A 121 -30.32 8.37 27.49
CA GLY A 121 -29.00 7.98 27.03
C GLY A 121 -28.15 9.18 26.59
N LEU A 122 -28.74 10.14 25.87
CA LEU A 122 -28.05 11.39 25.51
C LEU A 122 -27.72 12.24 26.74
N ALA A 123 -28.62 12.32 27.72
CA ALA A 123 -28.34 13.01 28.97
C ALA A 123 -27.22 12.33 29.78
N ASP A 124 -27.19 10.99 29.77
CA ASP A 124 -26.17 10.19 30.44
C ASP A 124 -24.81 10.38 29.76
N VAL A 125 -24.76 10.48 28.42
CA VAL A 125 -23.53 10.83 27.69
C VAL A 125 -23.03 12.23 28.08
N ILE A 126 -23.92 13.22 28.20
CA ILE A 126 -23.54 14.57 28.65
C ILE A 126 -23.05 14.56 30.11
N GLU A 127 -23.77 13.90 31.00
CA GLU A 127 -23.37 13.76 32.40
C GLU A 127 -22.01 13.07 32.53
N LYS A 128 -21.77 12.03 31.72
CA LYS A 128 -20.51 11.29 31.70
C LYS A 128 -19.35 12.17 31.26
N MET A 129 -19.53 12.96 30.20
CA MET A 129 -18.53 13.96 29.78
C MET A 129 -18.17 14.94 30.91
N GLN A 130 -19.16 15.34 31.72
CA GLN A 130 -18.97 16.30 32.82
C GLN A 130 -18.35 15.67 34.07
N THR A 131 -18.68 14.41 34.38
CA THR A 131 -18.40 13.80 35.69
C THR A 131 -17.24 12.80 35.67
N SER A 132 -16.98 12.12 34.55
CA SER A 132 -15.90 11.13 34.46
C SER A 132 -14.50 11.74 34.45
N ASN A 133 -14.32 12.93 33.85
CA ASN A 133 -13.09 13.73 33.97
C ASN A 133 -13.42 15.24 33.93
N PRO A 134 -13.79 15.83 35.08
CA PRO A 134 -14.20 17.24 35.15
C PRO A 134 -13.09 18.22 34.73
N ALA A 135 -11.83 17.86 34.97
CA ALA A 135 -10.68 18.70 34.60
C ALA A 135 -10.50 18.79 33.07
N ALA A 136 -10.61 17.67 32.36
CA ALA A 136 -10.57 17.63 30.90
C ALA A 136 -11.77 18.37 30.29
N TYR A 137 -12.97 18.17 30.85
CA TYR A 137 -14.18 18.86 30.41
C TYR A 137 -14.08 20.38 30.55
N SER A 138 -13.55 20.88 31.66
CA SER A 138 -13.31 22.33 31.85
C SER A 138 -12.26 22.85 30.86
N SER A 139 -11.19 22.08 30.65
CA SER A 139 -10.06 22.49 29.80
C SER A 139 -10.37 22.50 28.30
N ILE A 140 -11.45 21.82 27.86
CA ILE A 140 -11.87 21.80 26.46
C ILE A 140 -12.94 22.86 26.11
N GLN A 141 -13.55 23.52 27.11
CA GLN A 141 -14.54 24.58 26.85
C GLN A 141 -14.06 25.64 25.85
N PRO A 142 -12.79 26.10 25.88
CA PRO A 142 -12.28 27.02 24.86
C PRO A 142 -12.35 26.47 23.43
N VAL A 143 -12.15 25.16 23.24
CA VAL A 143 -12.26 24.52 21.93
C VAL A 143 -13.71 24.49 21.45
N PHE A 144 -14.65 24.14 22.33
CA PHE A 144 -16.07 24.18 22.00
C PHE A 144 -16.54 25.59 21.63
N GLU A 145 -16.03 26.62 22.31
CA GLU A 145 -16.31 28.02 21.96
C GLU A 145 -15.69 28.41 20.60
N LYS A 146 -14.48 27.94 20.27
CA LYS A 146 -13.90 28.13 18.92
C LYS A 146 -14.77 27.47 17.84
N ILE A 147 -15.30 26.27 18.10
CA ILE A 147 -16.23 25.57 17.18
C ILE A 147 -17.53 26.36 17.01
N ARG A 148 -18.10 26.88 18.10
CA ARG A 148 -19.32 27.71 18.06
C ARG A 148 -19.15 28.94 17.16
N HIS A 149 -18.00 29.60 17.22
CA HIS A 149 -17.72 30.82 16.43
C HIS A 149 -17.16 30.53 15.03
N TYR A 150 -17.13 29.27 14.59
CA TYR A 150 -16.61 28.92 13.27
C TYR A 150 -17.52 29.42 12.15
N LYS A 151 -16.91 29.95 11.08
CA LYS A 151 -17.62 30.66 10.00
C LYS A 151 -18.46 29.75 9.09
N LYS A 152 -18.16 28.45 9.03
CA LYS A 152 -18.90 27.50 8.17
C LYS A 152 -19.89 26.70 9.03
N PRO A 153 -21.06 26.33 8.48
CA PRO A 153 -22.07 25.57 9.23
C PRO A 153 -21.52 24.20 9.63
N VAL A 154 -21.31 24.00 10.93
CA VAL A 154 -20.67 22.77 11.46
C VAL A 154 -21.62 21.58 11.34
N VAL A 155 -22.85 21.72 11.83
CA VAL A 155 -23.83 20.63 11.91
C VAL A 155 -24.16 20.06 10.53
N ARG A 156 -24.50 20.91 9.55
CA ARG A 156 -24.85 20.46 8.19
C ARG A 156 -23.71 19.79 7.43
N ASN A 157 -22.47 20.19 7.68
CA ASN A 157 -21.31 19.59 7.00
C ASN A 157 -20.77 18.36 7.72
N LEU A 158 -21.09 18.17 9.02
CA LEU A 158 -20.81 16.93 9.74
C LEU A 158 -21.87 15.86 9.48
N MET A 159 -23.12 16.26 9.16
CA MET A 159 -24.17 15.31 8.78
C MET A 159 -23.73 14.50 7.56
N PRO A 160 -23.69 13.15 7.67
CA PRO A 160 -23.20 12.29 6.59
C PRO A 160 -24.14 12.26 5.37
N LEU A 161 -25.37 12.76 5.53
CA LEU A 161 -26.41 12.81 4.52
C LEU A 161 -26.67 14.23 4.05
N GLY A 162 -26.26 14.54 2.82
CA GLY A 162 -26.57 15.80 2.18
C GLY A 162 -27.99 15.84 1.58
N ALA A 163 -28.60 17.03 1.53
CA ALA A 163 -29.91 17.25 0.93
C ALA A 163 -30.03 16.67 -0.50
N ASN A 164 -29.00 16.85 -1.33
CA ASN A 164 -29.00 16.30 -2.69
C ASN A 164 -29.07 14.77 -2.74
N GLN A 165 -28.50 14.06 -1.76
CA GLN A 165 -28.60 12.60 -1.72
C GLN A 165 -30.02 12.15 -1.36
N LEU A 166 -30.68 12.84 -0.43
CA LEU A 166 -32.09 12.60 -0.10
C LEU A 166 -32.99 12.74 -1.33
N LEU A 167 -32.73 13.72 -2.20
CA LEU A 167 -33.44 13.90 -3.47
C LEU A 167 -33.21 12.73 -4.45
N ILE A 168 -31.96 12.27 -4.59
CA ILE A 168 -31.63 11.15 -5.48
C ILE A 168 -32.33 9.88 -5.01
N GLU A 169 -32.27 9.58 -3.72
CA GLU A 169 -32.93 8.43 -3.10
C GLU A 169 -34.44 8.47 -3.32
N TYR A 170 -35.06 9.63 -3.09
CA TYR A 170 -36.49 9.84 -3.32
C TYR A 170 -36.93 9.62 -4.79
N ASN A 171 -36.10 10.03 -5.75
CA ASN A 171 -36.38 9.91 -7.18
C ASN A 171 -36.10 8.51 -7.75
N THR A 172 -35.14 7.77 -7.17
CA THR A 172 -34.67 6.50 -7.71
C THR A 172 -35.23 5.27 -7.00
N LYS A 173 -35.64 5.36 -5.73
CA LYS A 173 -36.17 4.24 -4.95
C LYS A 173 -37.68 4.36 -4.71
N SER A 174 -38.35 3.22 -4.75
CA SER A 174 -39.77 3.10 -4.37
C SER A 174 -39.97 3.20 -2.86
N ALA A 175 -41.20 3.48 -2.42
CA ALA A 175 -41.54 3.56 -0.99
C ALA A 175 -41.19 2.27 -0.24
N ASN A 176 -41.47 1.11 -0.85
CA ASN A 176 -41.15 -0.20 -0.26
C ASN A 176 -39.64 -0.41 -0.12
N GLN A 177 -38.84 -0.02 -1.13
CA GLN A 177 -37.39 -0.17 -1.06
C GLN A 177 -36.77 0.70 0.05
N ILE A 178 -37.28 1.91 0.28
CA ILE A 178 -36.81 2.78 1.36
C ILE A 178 -37.25 2.22 2.72
N ALA A 179 -38.50 1.77 2.84
CA ALA A 179 -39.00 1.16 4.08
C ALA A 179 -38.21 -0.09 4.46
N THR A 180 -37.98 -1.01 3.52
CA THR A 180 -37.14 -2.20 3.73
C THR A 180 -35.71 -1.82 4.14
N SER A 181 -35.10 -0.82 3.49
CA SER A 181 -33.75 -0.37 3.87
C SER A 181 -33.65 0.16 5.31
N ILE A 182 -34.72 0.78 5.83
CA ILE A 182 -34.77 1.27 7.21
C ILE A 182 -34.96 0.10 8.17
N HIS A 183 -35.84 -0.85 7.86
CA HIS A 183 -35.99 -2.10 8.63
C HIS A 183 -34.70 -2.91 8.67
N ASP A 184 -34.04 -3.13 7.53
CA ASP A 184 -32.76 -3.84 7.47
C ASP A 184 -31.68 -3.16 8.33
N THR A 185 -31.74 -1.82 8.46
CA THR A 185 -30.82 -1.07 9.34
C THR A 185 -31.17 -1.28 10.81
N ALA A 186 -32.46 -1.29 11.16
CA ALA A 186 -32.92 -1.58 12.52
C ALA A 186 -32.55 -3.02 12.92
N ASP A 187 -32.81 -4.00 12.07
CA ASP A 187 -32.46 -5.41 12.29
C ASP A 187 -30.95 -5.60 12.46
N LEU A 188 -30.14 -4.92 11.64
CA LEU A 188 -28.68 -4.98 11.75
C LEU A 188 -28.18 -4.47 13.10
N LEU A 189 -28.76 -3.38 13.62
CA LEU A 189 -28.34 -2.80 14.91
C LEU A 189 -28.70 -3.69 16.11
N VAL A 190 -29.64 -4.62 15.95
CA VAL A 190 -30.04 -5.58 16.98
C VAL A 190 -29.34 -6.95 16.79
N ASP A 191 -28.70 -7.19 15.64
CA ASP A 191 -27.92 -8.40 15.37
C ASP A 191 -26.81 -8.58 16.43
N PRO A 192 -26.75 -9.73 17.13
CA PRO A 192 -25.69 -10.02 18.09
C PRO A 192 -24.27 -9.80 17.54
N ASP A 193 -24.00 -10.15 16.27
CA ASP A 193 -22.69 -9.93 15.65
C ASP A 193 -22.34 -8.44 15.58
N THR A 194 -23.33 -7.58 15.32
CA THR A 194 -23.16 -6.12 15.26
C THR A 194 -22.96 -5.52 16.65
N VAL A 195 -23.72 -6.01 17.65
CA VAL A 195 -23.58 -5.58 19.04
C VAL A 195 -22.17 -5.89 19.55
N ASP A 196 -21.70 -7.12 19.35
CA ASP A 196 -20.35 -7.54 19.73
C ASP A 196 -19.29 -6.70 19.02
N THR A 197 -19.47 -6.42 17.72
CA THR A 197 -18.56 -5.55 16.96
C THR A 197 -18.51 -4.12 17.53
N LEU A 198 -19.65 -3.54 17.91
CA LEU A 198 -19.70 -2.21 18.51
C LEU A 198 -19.03 -2.20 19.89
N HIS A 199 -19.24 -3.25 20.68
CA HIS A 199 -18.58 -3.46 21.98
C HIS A 199 -17.06 -3.60 21.84
N ASP A 200 -16.57 -4.30 20.81
CA ASP A 200 -15.14 -4.45 20.50
C ASP A 200 -14.50 -3.12 20.04
N ILE A 201 -15.25 -2.28 19.31
CA ILE A 201 -14.79 -0.94 18.94
C ILE A 201 -14.62 -0.07 20.18
N GLU A 202 -15.60 -0.07 21.09
CA GLU A 202 -15.50 0.67 22.36
C GLU A 202 -14.35 0.15 23.22
N ASP A 203 -14.04 -1.15 23.18
CA ASP A 203 -12.87 -1.72 23.86
C ASP A 203 -11.56 -1.23 23.33
N PHE A 204 -11.45 -1.23 22.02
CA PHE A 204 -10.27 -0.74 21.35
C PHE A 204 -10.04 0.73 21.75
N LEU A 205 -11.09 1.55 21.76
CA LEU A 205 -11.02 2.97 22.14
C LEU A 205 -10.70 3.16 23.62
N TYR A 206 -11.39 2.46 24.53
CA TYR A 206 -11.13 2.50 25.97
C TYR A 206 -9.66 2.16 26.28
N LYS A 207 -9.21 1.04 25.73
CA LYS A 207 -7.86 0.54 25.96
C LYS A 207 -6.80 1.43 25.31
N GLY A 208 -7.06 1.92 24.10
CA GLY A 208 -6.13 2.76 23.34
C GLY A 208 -5.97 4.16 23.94
N LEU A 209 -7.08 4.79 24.34
CA LEU A 209 -7.06 6.16 24.84
C LEU A 209 -6.76 6.25 26.34
N ARG A 210 -7.02 5.19 27.13
CA ARG A 210 -6.84 5.22 28.59
C ARG A 210 -5.80 4.24 29.14
N LYS A 211 -5.87 2.94 28.80
CA LYS A 211 -4.98 1.93 29.39
C LYS A 211 -3.56 1.94 28.81
N ASN A 212 -3.42 2.22 27.53
CA ASN A 212 -2.14 2.19 26.84
C ASN A 212 -1.58 3.59 26.62
N THR A 213 -0.73 4.05 27.54
CA THR A 213 -0.09 5.37 27.47
C THR A 213 0.75 5.57 26.21
N THR A 214 1.37 4.52 25.68
CA THR A 214 2.19 4.62 24.45
C THR A 214 1.32 4.75 23.20
N PHE A 215 0.22 3.98 23.12
CA PHE A 215 -0.75 4.13 22.04
C PHE A 215 -1.38 5.53 22.08
N ARG A 216 -1.79 5.98 23.26
CA ARG A 216 -2.33 7.33 23.48
C ARG A 216 -1.35 8.41 23.03
N THR A 217 -0.09 8.36 23.48
CA THR A 217 0.96 9.28 23.03
C THR A 217 1.15 9.21 21.51
N GLY A 218 1.00 8.02 20.92
CA GLY A 218 1.01 7.82 19.47
C GLY A 218 -0.12 8.56 18.75
N VAL A 219 -1.35 8.48 19.26
CA VAL A 219 -2.51 9.24 18.75
C VAL A 219 -2.30 10.75 18.91
N GLU A 220 -1.80 11.19 20.07
CA GLU A 220 -1.46 12.60 20.34
C GLU A 220 -0.42 13.14 19.35
N ASN A 221 0.63 12.37 19.08
CA ASN A 221 1.65 12.71 18.09
C ASN A 221 1.10 12.72 16.66
N LEU A 222 0.26 11.76 16.29
CA LEU A 222 -0.36 11.70 14.98
C LEU A 222 -1.27 12.93 14.73
N LEU A 223 -2.14 13.26 15.69
CA LEU A 223 -2.97 14.47 15.65
C LEU A 223 -2.11 15.73 15.67
N GLY A 224 -1.13 15.82 16.58
CA GLY A 224 -0.20 16.95 16.68
C GLY A 224 0.70 17.13 15.45
N GLY A 225 0.87 16.08 14.64
CA GLY A 225 1.53 16.10 13.34
C GLY A 225 0.62 16.61 12.24
N PHE A 226 -0.64 16.17 12.19
CA PHE A 226 -1.65 16.71 11.26
C PHE A 226 -1.96 18.20 11.51
N PHE A 227 -1.85 18.66 12.76
CA PHE A 227 -2.05 20.06 13.16
C PHE A 227 -0.74 20.84 13.34
N ALA A 228 0.37 20.32 12.81
CA ALA A 228 1.65 21.01 12.89
C ALA A 228 1.61 22.36 12.12
N PRO A 229 2.28 23.42 12.62
CA PRO A 229 2.26 24.73 11.97
C PRO A 229 2.69 24.73 10.49
N SER A 230 3.62 23.83 10.12
CA SER A 230 4.07 23.65 8.74
C SER A 230 2.99 23.15 7.77
N LEU A 231 1.92 22.52 8.27
CA LEU A 231 0.78 22.05 7.47
C LEU A 231 -0.40 23.01 7.46
N LEU A 232 -0.43 24.02 8.35
CA LEU A 232 -1.48 25.03 8.36
C LEU A 232 -1.47 25.89 7.10
N THR A 233 -0.29 26.11 6.50
CA THR A 233 -0.13 26.87 5.26
C THR A 233 -0.26 26.03 3.99
N ASP A 234 -0.15 24.70 4.10
CA ASP A 234 -0.13 23.78 2.96
C ASP A 234 -1.00 22.53 3.26
N ARG A 235 -2.24 22.55 2.75
CA ARG A 235 -3.24 21.49 2.94
C ARG A 235 -3.00 20.23 2.10
N THR A 236 -1.94 20.18 1.29
CA THR A 236 -1.67 19.06 0.37
C THR A 236 -1.60 17.69 1.06
N LEU A 237 -1.12 17.61 2.30
CA LEU A 237 -1.08 16.33 3.03
C LEU A 237 -2.48 15.86 3.45
N LYS A 238 -3.33 16.77 3.92
CA LYS A 238 -4.73 16.48 4.25
C LYS A 238 -5.52 16.08 3.01
N GLU A 239 -5.37 16.85 1.93
CA GLU A 239 -6.00 16.55 0.64
C GLU A 239 -5.52 15.21 0.06
N GLY A 240 -4.23 14.90 0.20
CA GLY A 240 -3.66 13.61 -0.19
C GLY A 240 -4.25 12.44 0.60
N PHE A 241 -4.34 12.57 1.93
CA PHE A 241 -4.97 11.55 2.79
C PHE A 241 -6.45 11.35 2.43
N ILE A 242 -7.21 12.43 2.28
CA ILE A 242 -8.62 12.37 1.90
C ILE A 242 -8.80 11.79 0.50
N SER A 243 -7.94 12.13 -0.46
CA SER A 243 -7.96 11.52 -1.80
C SER A 243 -7.70 10.02 -1.74
N LEU A 244 -6.73 9.56 -0.94
CA LEU A 244 -6.44 8.13 -0.77
C LEU A 244 -7.65 7.36 -0.25
N VAL A 245 -8.34 7.92 0.75
CA VAL A 245 -9.56 7.32 1.31
C VAL A 245 -10.66 7.31 0.22
N TYR A 246 -10.88 8.43 -0.47
CA TYR A 246 -11.86 8.48 -1.56
C TYR A 246 -11.58 7.47 -2.67
N ASP A 247 -10.32 7.36 -3.11
CA ASP A 247 -9.92 6.49 -4.21
C ASP A 247 -10.12 5.01 -3.86
N PHE A 248 -9.99 4.63 -2.57
CA PHE A 248 -10.38 3.31 -2.08
C PHE A 248 -11.88 3.03 -2.25
N GLY A 249 -12.72 4.03 -2.01
CA GLY A 249 -14.16 3.95 -2.31
C GLY A 249 -14.47 3.92 -3.81
N GLU A 250 -13.77 4.72 -4.62
CA GLU A 250 -13.91 4.75 -6.08
C GLU A 250 -13.55 3.42 -6.75
N MET A 251 -12.66 2.63 -6.13
CA MET A 251 -12.35 1.27 -6.57
C MET A 251 -13.62 0.42 -6.72
N MET A 252 -14.61 0.61 -5.85
CA MET A 252 -15.87 -0.15 -5.85
C MET A 252 -16.87 0.32 -6.93
N TYR A 253 -16.52 1.33 -7.72
CA TYR A 253 -17.24 1.71 -8.94
C TYR A 253 -16.56 1.19 -10.21
N LYS A 254 -15.33 0.69 -10.11
CA LYS A 254 -14.60 0.11 -11.25
C LYS A 254 -15.11 -1.29 -11.53
N ALA A 255 -15.06 -1.69 -12.79
CA ALA A 255 -15.22 -3.07 -13.19
C ALA A 255 -13.85 -3.69 -13.46
N ALA A 256 -13.71 -4.99 -13.20
CA ALA A 256 -12.49 -5.76 -13.38
C ALA A 256 -12.50 -6.56 -14.69
N GLY A 257 -11.33 -7.04 -15.13
CA GLY A 257 -11.21 -7.97 -16.24
C GLY A 257 -11.04 -7.34 -17.62
N PHE A 258 -10.89 -8.20 -18.64
CA PHE A 258 -10.82 -7.80 -20.05
C PHE A 258 -12.16 -7.19 -20.49
N GLU A 259 -12.11 -6.02 -21.13
CA GLU A 259 -13.28 -5.18 -21.48
C GLU A 259 -14.15 -4.75 -20.29
N ASP A 260 -13.63 -4.79 -19.05
CA ASP A 260 -14.33 -4.31 -17.85
C ASP A 260 -15.69 -5.01 -17.62
N GLN A 261 -15.74 -6.32 -17.87
CA GLN A 261 -16.98 -7.11 -17.82
C GLN A 261 -17.37 -7.60 -16.40
N MET A 262 -16.46 -7.55 -15.41
CA MET A 262 -16.76 -8.05 -14.05
C MET A 262 -17.07 -6.93 -13.06
N THR A 263 -18.15 -7.11 -12.30
CA THR A 263 -18.46 -6.19 -11.19
C THR A 263 -17.46 -6.37 -10.03
N PRO A 264 -17.22 -5.33 -9.22
CA PRO A 264 -16.32 -5.44 -8.07
C PRO A 264 -16.82 -6.49 -7.07
N GLN A 265 -18.13 -6.65 -6.91
CA GLN A 265 -18.74 -7.71 -6.12
C GLN A 265 -18.28 -9.10 -6.58
N THR A 266 -18.41 -9.39 -7.88
CA THR A 266 -17.98 -10.67 -8.46
C THR A 266 -16.48 -10.90 -8.24
N SER A 267 -15.66 -9.86 -8.36
CA SER A 267 -14.21 -9.94 -8.12
C SER A 267 -13.88 -10.32 -6.66
N PHE A 268 -14.53 -9.69 -5.67
CA PHE A 268 -14.34 -10.03 -4.25
C PHE A 268 -14.85 -11.43 -3.89
N LYS A 269 -15.98 -11.87 -4.46
CA LYS A 269 -16.47 -13.25 -4.27
C LYS A 269 -15.47 -14.27 -4.79
N ASN A 270 -14.91 -14.03 -5.99
CA ASN A 270 -13.88 -14.89 -6.57
C ASN A 270 -12.60 -14.93 -5.74
N PHE A 271 -12.18 -13.79 -5.20
CA PHE A 271 -11.05 -13.72 -4.27
C PHE A 271 -11.29 -14.61 -3.04
N ILE A 272 -12.47 -14.54 -2.41
CA ILE A 272 -12.81 -15.36 -1.24
C ILE A 272 -12.74 -16.86 -1.59
N ILE A 273 -13.36 -17.28 -2.70
CA ILE A 273 -13.34 -18.68 -3.16
C ILE A 273 -11.90 -19.18 -3.39
N ASN A 274 -11.08 -18.36 -4.07
CA ASN A 274 -9.70 -18.73 -4.37
C ASN A 274 -8.84 -18.77 -3.09
N ALA A 275 -9.00 -17.80 -2.20
CA ALA A 275 -8.27 -17.77 -0.92
C ALA A 275 -8.62 -18.99 -0.07
N GLU A 276 -9.89 -19.38 -0.07
CA GLU A 276 -10.40 -20.56 0.62
C GLU A 276 -9.91 -21.88 -0.01
N ASN A 277 -9.79 -21.96 -1.34
CA ASN A 277 -9.29 -23.16 -2.00
C ASN A 277 -7.77 -23.37 -1.81
N PHE A 278 -6.97 -22.31 -1.91
CA PHE A 278 -5.51 -22.40 -1.97
C PHE A 278 -4.78 -22.10 -0.66
N PHE A 279 -5.39 -21.39 0.30
CA PHE A 279 -4.68 -20.87 1.48
C PHE A 279 -5.34 -21.16 2.84
N THR A 280 -6.46 -21.87 2.90
CA THR A 280 -7.10 -22.24 4.18
C THR A 280 -7.24 -23.75 4.33
N ALA A 281 -7.16 -24.27 5.56
CA ALA A 281 -7.42 -25.68 5.81
C ALA A 281 -8.92 -26.00 5.72
N ASN A 282 -9.28 -27.19 5.21
CA ASN A 282 -10.65 -27.68 5.31
C ASN A 282 -10.99 -27.98 6.79
N THR A 283 -12.01 -27.34 7.33
CA THR A 283 -12.43 -27.45 8.73
C THR A 283 -13.57 -28.45 8.97
N VAL A 284 -14.16 -29.04 7.93
CA VAL A 284 -15.35 -29.89 8.07
C VAL A 284 -14.99 -31.36 8.29
N SER A 285 -15.58 -31.97 9.32
CA SER A 285 -15.51 -33.41 9.62
C SER A 285 -16.93 -33.98 9.67
N PRO A 286 -17.23 -35.11 8.98
CA PRO A 286 -16.31 -35.98 8.24
C PRO A 286 -15.96 -35.44 6.84
N ALA A 287 -14.80 -35.86 6.32
CA ALA A 287 -14.29 -35.45 5.01
C ALA A 287 -15.16 -35.97 3.85
N GLU A 288 -15.97 -35.10 3.26
CA GLU A 288 -16.57 -35.28 1.94
C GLU A 288 -15.50 -35.18 0.82
N PRO A 289 -15.74 -35.70 -0.39
CA PRO A 289 -14.72 -36.18 -1.33
C PRO A 289 -13.96 -35.12 -2.14
N SER A 290 -14.13 -33.82 -1.87
CA SER A 290 -13.38 -32.75 -2.56
C SER A 290 -12.62 -31.86 -1.58
N ALA A 291 -11.59 -32.42 -0.95
CA ALA A 291 -10.63 -31.63 -0.18
C ALA A 291 -9.98 -30.54 -1.08
N ASN A 292 -9.79 -29.35 -0.53
CA ASN A 292 -9.25 -28.21 -1.28
C ASN A 292 -7.78 -28.39 -1.67
N GLU A 293 -7.30 -27.54 -2.56
CA GLU A 293 -5.90 -27.57 -3.02
C GLU A 293 -4.93 -27.41 -1.85
N TYR A 294 -5.22 -26.53 -0.89
CA TYR A 294 -4.36 -26.36 0.29
C TYR A 294 -4.17 -27.67 1.08
N SER A 295 -5.25 -28.40 1.39
CA SER A 295 -5.18 -29.62 2.21
C SER A 295 -4.66 -30.84 1.43
N THR A 296 -4.87 -30.91 0.12
CA THR A 296 -4.46 -32.06 -0.71
C THR A 296 -3.07 -31.92 -1.32
N ASN A 297 -2.62 -30.69 -1.60
CA ASN A 297 -1.37 -30.42 -2.30
C ASN A 297 -0.27 -30.03 -1.32
N ALA A 298 0.69 -30.93 -1.13
CA ALA A 298 1.83 -30.74 -0.24
C ALA A 298 2.66 -29.48 -0.54
N ALA A 299 2.55 -28.92 -1.75
CA ALA A 299 3.21 -27.66 -2.07
C ALA A 299 2.76 -26.49 -1.18
N TYR A 300 1.50 -26.47 -0.75
CA TYR A 300 0.94 -25.38 0.05
C TYR A 300 1.09 -25.62 1.55
N ASN A 301 0.80 -26.85 2.01
CA ASN A 301 0.75 -27.16 3.45
C ASN A 301 2.05 -27.74 4.03
N SER A 302 2.95 -28.25 3.20
CA SER A 302 4.18 -28.92 3.65
C SER A 302 5.37 -28.58 2.74
N PRO A 303 5.83 -27.31 2.75
CA PRO A 303 6.97 -26.89 1.94
C PRO A 303 8.30 -27.52 2.39
N GLY A 304 8.34 -28.11 3.60
CA GLY A 304 9.50 -28.81 4.15
C GLY A 304 10.56 -27.91 4.79
N GLY A 305 11.47 -28.51 5.56
CA GLY A 305 12.56 -27.79 6.22
C GLY A 305 12.08 -26.78 7.26
N GLY A 306 12.71 -25.60 7.30
CA GLY A 306 12.30 -24.46 8.14
C GLY A 306 11.36 -23.47 7.44
N LEU A 307 10.85 -23.80 6.25
CA LEU A 307 9.93 -22.93 5.51
C LEU A 307 8.53 -23.01 6.10
N LYS A 308 7.84 -21.87 6.13
CA LYS A 308 6.46 -21.75 6.59
C LYS A 308 5.47 -22.07 5.46
N PRO A 309 4.31 -22.67 5.76
CA PRO A 309 3.29 -22.98 4.76
C PRO A 309 2.70 -21.72 4.11
N ALA A 310 2.01 -21.92 2.98
CA ALA A 310 1.27 -20.86 2.28
C ALA A 310 -0.09 -20.57 2.94
N GLU A 311 -0.29 -20.92 4.20
CA GLU A 311 -1.55 -20.69 4.92
C GLU A 311 -1.82 -19.19 5.07
N LEU A 312 -3.06 -18.73 4.81
CA LEU A 312 -3.44 -17.33 4.86
C LEU A 312 -3.12 -16.69 6.21
N ARG A 313 -3.43 -17.38 7.32
CA ARG A 313 -3.08 -16.95 8.68
C ARG A 313 -1.57 -16.71 8.82
N THR A 314 -0.77 -17.70 8.43
CA THR A 314 0.69 -17.63 8.51
C THR A 314 1.26 -16.51 7.63
N MET A 315 0.77 -16.36 6.40
CA MET A 315 1.19 -15.30 5.48
C MET A 315 0.85 -13.90 6.00
N LEU A 316 -0.35 -13.68 6.55
CA LEU A 316 -0.76 -12.39 7.10
C LEU A 316 0.07 -11.99 8.33
N ARG A 317 0.38 -12.95 9.21
CA ARG A 317 1.27 -12.73 10.37
C ARG A 317 2.69 -12.35 9.93
N ASP A 318 3.28 -13.09 8.98
CA ASP A 318 4.61 -12.80 8.44
C ASP A 318 4.64 -11.43 7.72
N LEU A 319 3.57 -11.10 6.98
CA LEU A 319 3.43 -9.82 6.31
C LEU A 319 3.39 -8.67 7.30
N PHE A 320 2.64 -8.83 8.40
CA PHE A 320 2.59 -7.83 9.47
C PHE A 320 3.99 -7.58 10.07
N VAL A 321 4.73 -8.63 10.41
CA VAL A 321 6.11 -8.50 10.96
C VAL A 321 7.02 -7.77 9.99
N THR A 322 6.93 -8.10 8.70
CA THR A 322 7.82 -7.50 7.68
C THR A 322 7.47 -6.03 7.41
N ILE A 323 6.18 -5.69 7.30
CA ILE A 323 5.72 -4.30 7.16
C ILE A 323 6.08 -3.48 8.40
N LYS A 324 5.94 -4.06 9.60
CA LYS A 324 6.36 -3.43 10.85
C LYS A 324 7.84 -3.03 10.81
N GLY A 325 8.71 -3.87 10.25
CA GLY A 325 10.13 -3.56 10.05
C GLY A 325 10.43 -2.31 9.20
N LEU A 326 9.49 -1.80 8.40
CA LEU A 326 9.67 -0.53 7.66
C LEU A 326 9.59 0.71 8.56
N ILE A 327 8.96 0.59 9.74
CA ILE A 327 8.71 1.69 10.67
C ILE A 327 9.58 1.55 11.91
N PHE A 328 9.81 0.32 12.38
CA PHE A 328 10.58 0.05 13.60
C PHE A 328 12.03 -0.33 13.30
N ALA A 329 12.94 0.39 13.96
CA ALA A 329 14.32 -0.03 14.10
C ALA A 329 14.40 -1.28 15.00
N GLN A 330 14.48 -2.46 14.40
CA GLN A 330 14.65 -3.72 15.12
C GLN A 330 15.42 -4.75 14.27
N GLY A 331 16.23 -5.57 14.94
CA GLY A 331 16.96 -6.67 14.31
C GLY A 331 17.99 -6.15 13.30
N ASP A 332 17.73 -6.43 12.03
CA ASP A 332 18.59 -6.07 10.90
C ASP A 332 18.47 -4.59 10.47
N VAL A 333 17.47 -3.86 10.96
CA VAL A 333 17.16 -2.47 10.58
C VAL A 333 17.37 -1.55 11.77
N THR A 334 18.02 -0.39 11.59
CA THR A 334 18.30 0.54 12.70
C THR A 334 17.64 1.91 12.62
N VAL A 335 16.92 2.17 11.53
CA VAL A 335 16.20 3.44 11.29
C VAL A 335 14.74 3.21 10.94
N ASN A 336 13.92 4.27 11.04
CA ASN A 336 12.59 4.27 10.43
C ASN A 336 12.75 4.42 8.91
N VAL A 337 12.68 3.29 8.20
CA VAL A 337 12.93 3.21 6.76
C VAL A 337 11.91 4.04 5.98
N LEU A 338 10.64 4.07 6.40
CA LEU A 338 9.61 4.87 5.73
C LEU A 338 9.89 6.38 5.81
N LYS A 339 10.36 6.86 6.98
CA LYS A 339 10.78 8.25 7.19
C LYS A 339 11.95 8.62 6.28
N GLU A 340 12.98 7.78 6.20
CA GLU A 340 14.14 8.04 5.33
C GLU A 340 13.78 7.90 3.84
N THR A 341 12.87 6.99 3.49
CA THR A 341 12.33 6.85 2.13
C THR A 341 11.58 8.11 1.70
N ALA A 342 10.77 8.70 2.58
CA ALA A 342 10.06 9.95 2.30
C ALA A 342 11.04 11.09 1.97
N LYS A 343 12.10 11.26 2.78
CA LYS A 343 13.15 12.25 2.53
C LYS A 343 13.87 12.01 1.21
N ASN A 344 14.25 10.76 0.92
CA ASN A 344 14.94 10.39 -0.31
C ASN A 344 14.03 10.58 -1.55
N ALA A 345 12.74 10.28 -1.44
CA ALA A 345 11.77 10.52 -2.50
C ALA A 345 11.60 12.03 -2.77
N TYR A 346 11.64 12.87 -1.74
CA TYR A 346 11.53 14.33 -1.90
C TYR A 346 12.71 14.96 -2.67
N LEU A 347 13.91 14.35 -2.60
CA LEU A 347 15.07 14.74 -3.41
C LEU A 347 14.81 14.53 -4.92
N LEU A 348 13.94 13.57 -5.26
CA LEU A 348 13.45 13.38 -6.62
C LEU A 348 12.27 14.31 -6.87
N ASP A 349 12.54 15.59 -7.14
CA ASP A 349 11.52 16.66 -7.28
C ASP A 349 10.33 16.29 -8.17
N PHE A 350 10.55 15.52 -9.25
CA PHE A 350 9.50 15.04 -10.15
C PHE A 350 8.48 14.08 -9.51
N MET A 351 8.80 13.48 -8.36
CA MET A 351 7.91 12.58 -7.61
C MET A 351 6.82 13.31 -6.81
N ARG A 352 7.01 14.60 -6.52
CA ARG A 352 6.04 15.42 -5.76
C ARG A 352 4.67 15.46 -6.44
N ASN A 353 4.66 15.35 -7.76
CA ASN A 353 3.46 15.34 -8.60
C ASN A 353 3.34 14.04 -9.43
N SER A 354 3.83 12.91 -8.91
CA SER A 354 3.80 11.62 -9.63
C SER A 354 2.39 11.25 -10.11
N SER A 355 2.21 10.92 -11.38
CA SER A 355 0.93 10.49 -11.95
C SER A 355 1.10 9.19 -12.73
N GLY A 356 0.03 8.40 -12.88
CA GLY A 356 0.06 7.16 -13.68
C GLY A 356 0.84 5.99 -13.07
N SER A 357 1.26 6.08 -11.81
CA SER A 357 1.86 4.97 -11.06
C SER A 357 0.89 3.79 -10.94
N SER A 358 -0.41 4.06 -10.84
CA SER A 358 -1.45 3.03 -10.86
C SER A 358 -1.56 2.31 -12.20
N GLN A 359 -1.41 3.03 -13.33
CA GLN A 359 -1.36 2.41 -14.66
C GLN A 359 -0.13 1.52 -14.81
N THR A 360 1.05 1.98 -14.34
CA THR A 360 2.24 1.13 -14.28
C THR A 360 2.01 -0.11 -13.44
N PHE A 361 1.33 0.01 -12.30
CA PHE A 361 0.96 -1.14 -11.48
C PHE A 361 0.07 -2.11 -12.28
N ARG A 362 -0.97 -1.59 -12.95
CA ARG A 362 -1.85 -2.38 -13.84
C ARG A 362 -1.07 -3.15 -14.90
N ASP A 363 -0.15 -2.47 -15.58
CA ASP A 363 0.68 -3.06 -16.62
C ASP A 363 1.55 -4.19 -16.05
N LEU A 364 2.11 -4.04 -14.84
CA LEU A 364 2.87 -5.11 -14.17
C LEU A 364 2.02 -6.34 -13.78
N LEU A 365 0.70 -6.19 -13.60
CA LEU A 365 -0.22 -7.31 -13.39
C LEU A 365 -0.55 -8.03 -14.72
N GLN A 366 -0.67 -7.25 -15.81
CA GLN A 366 -1.06 -7.73 -17.14
C GLN A 366 0.10 -8.31 -17.97
N LEU A 367 1.32 -7.80 -17.78
CA LEU A 367 2.51 -8.27 -18.48
C LEU A 367 3.12 -9.46 -17.75
N ASP A 368 3.69 -10.40 -18.49
CA ASP A 368 4.49 -11.49 -17.95
C ASP A 368 5.94 -11.05 -17.65
N GLY A 369 6.75 -11.93 -17.05
CA GLY A 369 8.15 -11.61 -16.73
C GLY A 369 9.04 -11.18 -17.91
N ASP A 370 8.65 -11.40 -19.18
CA ASP A 370 9.38 -10.91 -20.36
C ASP A 370 8.74 -9.66 -20.98
N GLY A 371 7.68 -9.12 -20.37
CA GLY A 371 6.95 -7.95 -20.84
C GLY A 371 5.92 -8.25 -21.93
N ARG A 372 5.54 -9.51 -22.13
CA ARG A 372 4.46 -9.91 -23.06
C ARG A 372 3.11 -9.81 -22.35
N ASN A 373 2.07 -9.39 -23.06
CA ASN A 373 0.74 -9.29 -22.46
C ASN A 373 0.13 -10.69 -22.26
N ARG A 374 -0.18 -11.03 -21.01
CA ARG A 374 -0.68 -12.35 -20.59
C ARG A 374 -2.01 -12.73 -21.24
N GLN A 375 -2.83 -11.75 -21.58
CA GLN A 375 -4.17 -11.96 -22.11
C GLN A 375 -4.19 -12.05 -23.63
N THR A 376 -3.36 -11.26 -24.33
CA THR A 376 -3.42 -11.15 -25.79
C THR A 376 -2.35 -11.95 -26.51
N ASP A 377 -1.22 -12.25 -25.86
CA ASP A 377 -0.13 -13.00 -26.46
C ASP A 377 -0.20 -14.48 -26.08
N VAL A 378 -0.31 -15.37 -27.07
CA VAL A 378 -0.42 -16.82 -26.87
C VAL A 378 0.86 -17.39 -26.23
N GLU A 379 2.01 -16.82 -26.58
CA GLU A 379 3.33 -17.23 -26.07
C GLU A 379 3.69 -16.59 -24.73
N SER A 380 2.81 -15.76 -24.16
CA SER A 380 3.02 -15.17 -22.83
C SER A 380 3.02 -16.24 -21.72
N ARG A 381 3.70 -15.93 -20.62
CA ARG A 381 3.73 -16.79 -19.44
C ARG A 381 2.51 -16.52 -18.54
N PRO A 382 2.05 -17.54 -17.79
CA PRO A 382 0.92 -17.38 -16.90
C PRO A 382 1.24 -16.59 -15.63
N LEU A 383 2.50 -16.32 -15.27
CA LEU A 383 2.82 -15.49 -14.10
C LEU A 383 2.95 -14.02 -14.51
N SER A 384 2.44 -13.11 -13.66
CA SER A 384 2.65 -11.67 -13.84
C SER A 384 4.12 -11.27 -13.71
N SER A 385 4.47 -10.09 -14.24
CA SER A 385 5.77 -9.45 -14.05
C SER A 385 6.06 -9.27 -12.56
N LEU A 386 5.05 -8.82 -11.81
CA LEU A 386 5.17 -8.59 -10.37
C LEU A 386 5.49 -9.89 -9.61
N GLU A 387 4.80 -10.98 -9.91
CA GLU A 387 5.10 -12.29 -9.29
C GLU A 387 6.48 -12.81 -9.68
N THR A 388 6.84 -12.68 -10.96
CA THR A 388 8.16 -13.09 -11.44
C THR A 388 9.27 -12.30 -10.74
N LEU A 389 9.05 -11.02 -10.46
CA LEU A 389 10.00 -10.17 -9.73
C LEU A 389 10.21 -10.70 -8.31
N PHE A 390 9.14 -10.99 -7.56
CA PHE A 390 9.27 -11.55 -6.22
C PHE A 390 9.99 -12.91 -6.23
N ILE A 391 9.66 -13.79 -7.19
CA ILE A 391 10.33 -15.08 -7.35
C ILE A 391 11.84 -14.90 -7.61
N VAL A 392 12.23 -13.98 -8.49
CA VAL A 392 13.64 -13.69 -8.80
C VAL A 392 14.37 -13.11 -7.59
N LEU A 393 13.72 -12.23 -6.82
CA LEU A 393 14.28 -11.70 -5.57
C LEU A 393 14.51 -12.83 -4.55
N THR A 394 13.56 -13.75 -4.41
CA THR A 394 13.70 -14.93 -3.54
C THR A 394 14.79 -15.88 -4.04
N LEU A 395 14.94 -16.09 -5.35
CA LEU A 395 16.05 -16.87 -5.91
C LEU A 395 17.39 -16.25 -5.58
N ALA A 396 17.53 -14.95 -5.82
CA ALA A 396 18.78 -14.24 -5.64
C ALA A 396 19.26 -14.18 -4.18
N ASP A 397 18.35 -14.29 -3.19
CA ASP A 397 18.70 -14.37 -1.77
C ASP A 397 19.06 -15.81 -1.32
N ASN A 398 18.55 -16.84 -2.01
CA ASN A 398 18.76 -18.24 -1.62
C ASN A 398 19.86 -18.95 -2.42
N TYR A 399 20.12 -18.56 -3.66
CA TYR A 399 21.01 -19.27 -4.58
C TYR A 399 22.50 -18.97 -4.31
N GLY A 400 23.33 -20.00 -4.47
CA GLY A 400 24.78 -19.95 -4.20
C GLY A 400 25.20 -21.12 -3.31
N TYR A 401 26.28 -21.80 -3.70
CA TYR A 401 26.65 -23.07 -3.09
C TYR A 401 28.10 -23.12 -2.63
N ARG A 402 28.34 -23.88 -1.56
CA ARG A 402 29.68 -24.20 -1.06
C ARG A 402 30.12 -25.53 -1.64
N TRP A 403 31.19 -25.49 -2.41
CA TRP A 403 31.75 -26.64 -3.10
C TRP A 403 32.85 -27.30 -2.26
N ASN A 404 32.99 -28.63 -2.38
CA ASN A 404 34.08 -29.35 -1.74
C ASN A 404 35.33 -29.36 -2.64
N PRO A 405 36.39 -28.59 -2.32
CA PRO A 405 37.62 -28.58 -3.12
C PRO A 405 38.46 -29.86 -2.94
N ALA A 406 38.30 -30.59 -1.82
CA ALA A 406 39.05 -31.81 -1.57
C ALA A 406 38.56 -33.00 -2.42
N GLN A 407 37.28 -32.96 -2.84
CA GLN A 407 36.73 -33.98 -3.73
C GLN A 407 37.01 -33.63 -5.20
N THR A 408 38.03 -34.25 -5.79
CA THR A 408 38.52 -33.92 -7.14
C THR A 408 37.91 -34.77 -8.25
N THR A 409 37.27 -35.89 -7.93
CA THR A 409 36.73 -36.83 -8.92
C THR A 409 35.32 -36.46 -9.38
N HIS A 410 34.55 -35.72 -8.57
CA HIS A 410 33.15 -35.38 -8.86
C HIS A 410 32.76 -33.98 -8.37
N ASN A 411 31.63 -33.49 -8.88
CA ASN A 411 31.07 -32.17 -8.60
C ASN A 411 30.28 -32.15 -7.27
N ALA A 412 30.95 -32.47 -6.16
CA ALA A 412 30.35 -32.49 -4.83
C ALA A 412 30.31 -31.12 -4.15
N LEU A 413 29.22 -30.85 -3.43
CA LEU A 413 29.12 -29.76 -2.44
C LEU A 413 29.86 -30.15 -1.16
N THR A 414 30.16 -29.17 -0.30
CA THR A 414 30.81 -29.41 1.01
C THR A 414 30.05 -30.45 1.82
N ASP A 415 30.74 -31.37 2.50
CA ASP A 415 30.18 -32.32 3.46
C ASP A 415 30.27 -31.82 4.91
N THR A 416 30.90 -30.66 5.11
CA THR A 416 31.10 -30.00 6.39
C THR A 416 30.47 -28.61 6.38
N GLY A 417 29.59 -28.32 7.34
CA GLY A 417 28.87 -27.05 7.44
C GLY A 417 27.68 -26.90 6.45
N PRO A 418 27.10 -25.69 6.33
CA PRO A 418 25.96 -25.45 5.44
C PRO A 418 26.36 -25.52 3.96
N PHE A 419 25.57 -26.23 3.15
CA PHE A 419 25.81 -26.39 1.70
C PHE A 419 25.58 -25.11 0.88
N THR A 420 24.77 -24.18 1.39
CA THR A 420 24.43 -22.92 0.71
C THR A 420 25.24 -21.75 1.27
N THR A 421 25.43 -20.72 0.45
CA THR A 421 26.07 -19.45 0.85
C THR A 421 25.05 -18.37 1.21
N GLY A 422 23.77 -18.56 0.91
CA GLY A 422 22.70 -17.60 1.21
C GLY A 422 22.75 -16.36 0.32
N GLY A 423 22.77 -16.55 -1.01
CA GLY A 423 22.69 -15.47 -1.99
C GLY A 423 24.05 -14.98 -2.53
N GLU A 424 25.15 -15.56 -2.07
CA GLU A 424 26.52 -15.25 -2.53
C GLU A 424 26.98 -16.27 -3.58
N LEU A 425 26.91 -15.91 -4.86
CA LEU A 425 27.37 -16.80 -5.94
C LEU A 425 28.87 -17.03 -5.84
N THR A 426 29.30 -18.29 -5.96
CA THR A 426 30.71 -18.70 -5.95
C THR A 426 31.24 -18.93 -7.36
N LEU A 427 32.57 -18.90 -7.52
CA LEU A 427 33.23 -19.25 -8.77
C LEU A 427 32.83 -20.66 -9.23
N GLY A 428 32.64 -21.59 -8.28
CA GLY A 428 32.16 -22.93 -8.59
C GLY A 428 30.77 -22.96 -9.20
N ASP A 429 29.86 -22.09 -8.74
CA ASP A 429 28.51 -21.96 -9.32
C ASP A 429 28.59 -21.48 -10.76
N ALA A 430 29.48 -20.52 -11.04
CA ALA A 430 29.70 -20.01 -12.39
C ALA A 430 30.30 -21.07 -13.33
N MET A 431 31.32 -21.81 -12.88
CA MET A 431 31.92 -22.90 -13.66
C MET A 431 30.91 -24.03 -13.91
N PHE A 432 30.03 -24.32 -12.94
CA PHE A 432 29.03 -25.38 -13.08
C PHE A 432 27.96 -24.98 -14.08
N SER A 433 27.54 -23.71 -14.06
CA SER A 433 26.56 -23.14 -15.00
C SER A 433 27.09 -23.12 -16.44
N MET A 434 28.41 -22.99 -16.63
CA MET A 434 29.07 -23.10 -17.93
C MET A 434 29.21 -24.56 -18.43
N GLY A 435 28.85 -25.55 -17.61
CA GLY A 435 29.07 -26.96 -17.94
C GLY A 435 30.53 -27.39 -17.90
N SER A 436 31.42 -26.63 -17.26
CA SER A 436 32.86 -26.93 -17.19
C SER A 436 33.14 -28.27 -16.50
N VAL A 437 34.26 -28.91 -16.87
CA VAL A 437 34.77 -30.11 -16.18
C VAL A 437 35.40 -29.72 -14.84
N ILE A 438 34.55 -29.70 -13.82
CA ILE A 438 34.90 -29.28 -12.46
C ILE A 438 35.66 -30.37 -11.69
N GLY A 439 35.30 -31.64 -11.86
CA GLY A 439 35.99 -32.80 -11.29
C GLY A 439 36.23 -33.87 -12.34
N SER A 440 37.32 -34.63 -12.21
CA SER A 440 37.71 -35.70 -13.13
C SER A 440 38.61 -36.74 -12.44
N GLY A 441 38.59 -37.99 -12.93
CA GLY A 441 39.48 -39.06 -12.46
C GLY A 441 40.95 -38.84 -12.80
N ASP A 442 41.23 -38.11 -13.89
CA ASP A 442 42.58 -37.93 -14.45
C ASP A 442 43.32 -36.71 -13.88
N SER A 443 42.85 -36.13 -12.77
CA SER A 443 43.43 -34.98 -12.05
C SER A 443 43.56 -33.65 -12.80
N PHE A 444 43.32 -33.60 -14.11
CA PHE A 444 43.19 -32.35 -14.87
C PHE A 444 41.73 -31.87 -14.83
N ASN A 445 41.45 -30.87 -13.97
CA ASN A 445 40.12 -30.28 -13.78
C ASN A 445 40.19 -28.89 -13.13
N PHE A 446 39.06 -28.16 -13.18
CA PHE A 446 38.98 -26.79 -12.64
C PHE A 446 39.22 -26.68 -11.13
N LYS A 447 38.83 -27.70 -10.34
CA LYS A 447 39.12 -27.72 -8.89
C LYS A 447 40.61 -27.69 -8.63
N ASN A 448 41.38 -28.58 -9.25
CA ASN A 448 42.83 -28.64 -9.04
C ASN A 448 43.55 -27.38 -9.54
N ILE A 449 43.12 -26.81 -10.67
CA ILE A 449 43.70 -25.58 -11.23
C ILE A 449 43.45 -24.38 -10.30
N THR A 450 42.22 -24.21 -9.80
CA THR A 450 41.89 -23.10 -8.89
C THR A 450 42.51 -23.30 -7.50
N GLU A 451 42.55 -24.52 -6.97
CA GLU A 451 43.23 -24.80 -5.68
C GLU A 451 44.74 -24.60 -5.74
N LEU A 452 45.38 -24.90 -6.89
CA LEU A 452 46.78 -24.56 -7.13
C LEU A 452 46.99 -23.05 -7.10
N SER A 453 46.08 -22.28 -7.70
CA SER A 453 46.11 -20.81 -7.68
C SER A 453 45.98 -20.27 -6.25
N ARG A 454 45.10 -20.87 -5.43
CA ARG A 454 44.89 -20.51 -4.02
C ARG A 454 46.09 -20.81 -3.12
N THR A 455 46.66 -22.00 -3.23
CA THR A 455 47.66 -22.51 -2.26
C THR A 455 49.09 -22.14 -2.62
N SER A 456 49.36 -21.85 -3.90
CA SER A 456 50.73 -21.62 -4.36
C SER A 456 51.39 -20.33 -3.86
N SER A 457 50.62 -19.31 -3.50
CA SER A 457 51.12 -17.96 -3.25
C SER A 457 51.90 -17.36 -4.43
N LYS A 458 51.53 -17.75 -5.67
CA LYS A 458 52.20 -17.37 -6.92
C LYS A 458 51.32 -16.55 -7.87
N VAL A 459 50.09 -16.22 -7.47
CA VAL A 459 49.19 -15.32 -8.18
C VAL A 459 49.19 -13.98 -7.45
N PHE A 460 49.28 -12.88 -8.19
CA PHE A 460 49.42 -11.55 -7.61
C PHE A 460 48.44 -10.55 -8.22
N ARG A 461 47.94 -9.66 -7.36
CA ARG A 461 47.11 -8.51 -7.70
C ARG A 461 47.70 -7.28 -7.01
N ASP A 462 47.99 -6.24 -7.78
CA ASP A 462 48.58 -4.98 -7.30
C ASP A 462 49.83 -5.18 -6.42
N GLY A 463 50.65 -6.18 -6.78
CA GLY A 463 51.88 -6.54 -6.06
C GLY A 463 51.67 -7.37 -4.79
N SER A 464 50.43 -7.61 -4.37
CA SER A 464 50.08 -8.47 -3.23
C SER A 464 49.70 -9.88 -3.68
N ILE A 465 49.96 -10.87 -2.83
CA ILE A 465 49.52 -12.26 -3.10
C ILE A 465 47.99 -12.27 -3.16
N TYR A 466 47.46 -12.82 -4.24
CA TYR A 466 46.03 -12.97 -4.45
C TYR A 466 45.69 -14.45 -4.53
N LYS A 467 44.98 -14.95 -3.51
CA LYS A 467 44.57 -16.35 -3.46
C LYS A 467 43.15 -16.45 -4.01
N ILE A 468 42.94 -17.26 -5.03
CA ILE A 468 41.63 -17.49 -5.64
C ILE A 468 41.39 -18.99 -5.65
N GLY A 469 40.24 -19.41 -5.13
CA GLY A 469 39.80 -20.80 -5.13
C GLY A 469 38.34 -20.94 -5.56
N PHE A 470 37.83 -22.16 -5.49
CA PHE A 470 36.51 -22.51 -6.03
C PHE A 470 35.34 -21.85 -5.28
N ASN A 471 35.49 -21.59 -3.98
CA ASN A 471 34.49 -20.90 -3.15
C ASN A 471 34.63 -19.36 -3.13
N THR A 472 35.50 -18.78 -3.97
CA THR A 472 35.62 -17.31 -4.10
C THR A 472 34.29 -16.73 -4.56
N ARG A 473 33.82 -15.65 -3.92
CA ARG A 473 32.55 -15.00 -4.30
C ARG A 473 32.69 -14.22 -5.60
N VAL A 474 31.82 -14.46 -6.57
CA VAL A 474 31.93 -13.91 -7.94
C VAL A 474 31.93 -12.38 -7.93
N LEU A 475 31.08 -11.75 -7.13
CA LEU A 475 30.99 -10.28 -7.04
C LEU A 475 32.28 -9.64 -6.50
N SER A 476 33.09 -10.35 -5.70
CA SER A 476 34.37 -9.85 -5.20
C SER A 476 35.48 -9.82 -6.27
N ILE A 477 35.31 -10.56 -7.36
CA ILE A 477 36.25 -10.65 -8.49
C ILE A 477 36.09 -9.44 -9.43
N LEU A 478 34.94 -8.78 -9.41
CA LEU A 478 34.71 -7.56 -10.20
C LEU A 478 35.78 -6.51 -9.92
N GLU A 479 36.20 -5.81 -10.97
CA GLU A 479 37.16 -4.71 -10.88
C GLU A 479 36.57 -3.52 -10.12
N ALA A 480 37.40 -2.66 -9.51
CA ALA A 480 36.94 -1.66 -8.55
C ALA A 480 35.77 -0.77 -9.05
N PRO A 481 35.77 -0.23 -10.28
CA PRO A 481 34.64 0.53 -10.84
C PRO A 481 33.40 -0.32 -11.23
N SER A 482 33.53 -1.65 -11.25
CA SER A 482 32.44 -2.62 -11.48
C SER A 482 31.93 -3.26 -10.18
N ARG A 483 32.76 -3.28 -9.12
CA ARG A 483 32.50 -3.99 -7.86
C ARG A 483 31.52 -3.26 -6.94
N GLY A 484 31.48 -1.93 -6.95
CA GLY A 484 30.61 -1.16 -6.05
C GLY A 484 31.09 -1.22 -4.59
N GLU A 485 30.17 -1.37 -3.64
CA GLU A 485 30.50 -1.44 -2.19
C GLU A 485 31.09 -2.79 -1.73
N ALA A 486 31.04 -3.83 -2.58
CA ALA A 486 31.54 -5.15 -2.22
C ALA A 486 33.04 -5.10 -1.91
N GLN A 487 33.43 -5.66 -0.75
CA GLN A 487 34.83 -5.65 -0.35
C GLN A 487 35.65 -6.59 -1.23
N GLN A 488 36.89 -6.17 -1.47
CA GLN A 488 37.88 -7.03 -2.12
C GLN A 488 38.22 -8.20 -1.21
N ILE A 489 38.23 -9.40 -1.77
CA ILE A 489 38.73 -10.59 -1.09
C ILE A 489 40.13 -10.89 -1.61
N THR A 490 41.10 -11.08 -0.72
CA THR A 490 42.47 -11.50 -1.07
C THR A 490 42.76 -12.96 -0.72
N ASP A 491 41.96 -13.57 0.18
CA ASP A 491 42.06 -14.97 0.56
C ASP A 491 40.68 -15.61 0.87
N PRO A 492 40.20 -16.57 0.06
CA PRO A 492 38.92 -17.22 0.27
C PRO A 492 38.91 -18.22 1.44
N ALA A 493 40.06 -18.59 2.00
CA ALA A 493 40.11 -19.44 3.19
C ALA A 493 39.67 -18.69 4.47
N SER A 494 39.59 -17.35 4.41
CA SER A 494 39.18 -16.50 5.52
C SER A 494 37.74 -16.01 5.32
N GLU A 495 36.76 -16.91 5.23
CA GLU A 495 35.34 -16.54 4.99
C GLU A 495 34.81 -15.51 6.01
N ALA A 496 35.36 -15.49 7.23
CA ALA A 496 35.04 -14.50 8.26
C ALA A 496 35.34 -13.04 7.85
N THR A 497 36.20 -12.84 6.85
CA THR A 497 36.60 -11.53 6.31
C THR A 497 35.75 -11.09 5.12
N PHE A 498 34.81 -11.92 4.65
CA PHE A 498 33.95 -11.55 3.54
C PHE A 498 32.92 -10.51 3.98
N ASP A 499 32.63 -9.58 3.06
CA ASP A 499 31.47 -8.71 3.20
C ASP A 499 30.19 -9.56 3.17
N LYS A 500 29.54 -9.69 4.32
CA LYS A 500 28.33 -10.50 4.50
C LYS A 500 27.08 -9.89 3.87
N LEU A 501 27.20 -8.65 3.36
CA LEU A 501 26.10 -7.88 2.81
C LEU A 501 26.24 -7.73 1.29
N TYR A 502 27.29 -7.04 0.82
CA TYR A 502 27.41 -6.66 -0.59
C TYR A 502 28.02 -7.75 -1.48
N ASN A 503 28.43 -8.89 -0.92
CA ASN A 503 28.68 -10.09 -1.71
C ASN A 503 27.40 -10.85 -2.08
N LYS A 504 26.24 -10.45 -1.55
CA LYS A 504 24.93 -10.95 -1.96
C LYS A 504 24.42 -10.18 -3.18
N THR A 505 23.78 -10.91 -4.10
CA THR A 505 23.32 -10.37 -5.39
C THR A 505 22.32 -9.21 -5.24
N ILE A 506 21.36 -9.31 -4.32
CA ILE A 506 20.31 -8.29 -4.14
C ILE A 506 20.85 -6.97 -3.55
N PRO A 507 21.55 -6.95 -2.40
CA PRO A 507 22.16 -5.72 -1.89
C PRO A 507 23.10 -5.06 -2.89
N TRP A 508 23.89 -5.85 -3.63
CA TRP A 508 24.81 -5.33 -4.65
C TRP A 508 24.07 -4.67 -5.83
N MET A 509 23.04 -5.31 -6.37
CA MET A 509 22.27 -4.76 -7.49
C MET A 509 21.52 -3.48 -7.10
N LEU A 510 20.88 -3.47 -5.92
CA LEU A 510 20.16 -2.30 -5.43
C LEU A 510 21.10 -1.13 -5.13
N ASP A 511 22.29 -1.38 -4.57
CA ASP A 511 23.33 -0.35 -4.38
C ASP A 511 23.76 0.25 -5.72
N TRP A 512 23.96 -0.56 -6.75
CA TRP A 512 24.30 -0.06 -8.09
C TRP A 512 23.20 0.82 -8.69
N ILE A 513 21.93 0.42 -8.54
CA ILE A 513 20.80 1.24 -9.01
C ILE A 513 20.80 2.59 -8.30
N VAL A 514 20.96 2.62 -6.97
CA VAL A 514 21.03 3.86 -6.19
C VAL A 514 22.24 4.71 -6.63
N LYS A 515 23.40 4.10 -6.82
CA LYS A 515 24.63 4.79 -7.24
C LYS A 515 24.48 5.53 -8.56
N VAL A 516 23.97 4.86 -9.58
CA VAL A 516 23.86 5.46 -10.92
C VAL A 516 22.72 6.47 -11.01
N THR A 517 21.64 6.27 -10.26
CA THR A 517 20.44 7.11 -10.37
C THR A 517 20.45 8.30 -9.41
N LEU A 518 21.04 8.17 -8.21
CA LEU A 518 21.00 9.20 -7.15
C LEU A 518 22.39 9.72 -6.74
N GLU A 519 23.41 8.85 -6.70
CA GLU A 519 24.73 9.23 -6.14
C GLU A 519 25.74 9.73 -7.19
N GLY A 520 25.36 9.75 -8.47
CA GLY A 520 26.15 10.38 -9.53
C GLY A 520 27.17 9.47 -10.23
N TYR A 521 27.00 8.15 -10.16
CA TYR A 521 27.85 7.20 -10.89
C TYR A 521 27.42 6.97 -12.35
N GLY A 522 26.30 7.58 -12.78
CA GLY A 522 25.84 7.54 -14.16
C GLY A 522 26.31 8.74 -14.98
N PRO A 523 26.40 8.64 -16.32
CA PRO A 523 26.89 9.72 -17.18
C PRO A 523 25.88 10.87 -17.36
N TYR A 524 24.58 10.66 -17.15
CA TYR A 524 23.55 11.66 -17.43
C TYR A 524 23.25 12.53 -16.19
N TYR A 525 23.18 13.85 -16.40
CA TYR A 525 22.90 14.82 -15.34
C TYR A 525 21.98 15.94 -15.85
N SER A 526 21.29 16.65 -14.95
CA SER A 526 20.40 17.76 -15.32
C SER A 526 20.86 19.12 -14.80
N GLN A 527 21.63 19.13 -13.71
CA GLN A 527 22.04 20.35 -13.01
C GLN A 527 23.56 20.43 -12.89
N THR A 528 24.06 21.66 -12.78
CA THR A 528 25.45 21.97 -12.45
C THR A 528 25.52 22.84 -11.22
N ASP A 529 26.65 22.82 -10.51
CA ASP A 529 26.91 23.77 -9.44
C ASP A 529 27.16 25.19 -9.98
N GLY A 530 27.38 26.14 -9.06
CA GLY A 530 27.70 27.53 -9.42
C GLY A 530 29.02 27.71 -10.20
N GLY A 531 29.86 26.67 -10.26
CA GLY A 531 31.11 26.61 -11.04
C GLY A 531 30.97 25.86 -12.36
N GLY A 532 29.77 25.36 -12.71
CA GLY A 532 29.51 24.59 -13.93
C GLY A 532 29.85 23.09 -13.83
N GLN A 533 30.18 22.56 -12.66
CA GLN A 533 30.44 21.14 -12.46
C GLN A 533 29.12 20.35 -12.42
N PRO A 534 28.99 19.23 -13.15
CA PRO A 534 27.81 18.38 -13.10
C PRO A 534 27.49 17.91 -11.68
N LEU A 535 26.22 18.02 -11.29
CA LEU A 535 25.70 17.57 -10.00
C LEU A 535 24.87 16.29 -10.16
N ALA A 536 25.04 15.40 -9.20
CA ALA A 536 24.16 14.26 -8.97
C ALA A 536 22.86 14.72 -8.30
N PRO A 537 21.77 13.92 -8.36
CA PRO A 537 20.50 14.26 -7.70
C PRO A 537 20.59 14.43 -6.18
N ASN A 538 21.57 13.81 -5.52
CA ASN A 538 21.84 14.03 -4.09
C ASN A 538 22.58 15.35 -3.78
N GLY A 539 22.89 16.16 -4.80
CA GLY A 539 23.58 17.45 -4.69
C GLY A 539 25.12 17.37 -4.68
N ASN A 540 25.70 16.18 -4.72
CA ASN A 540 27.16 16.01 -4.79
C ASN A 540 27.67 16.15 -6.24
N PRO A 541 28.96 16.50 -6.43
CA PRO A 541 29.59 16.41 -7.75
C PRO A 541 29.48 15.01 -8.35
N LEU A 542 29.29 14.95 -9.66
CA LEU A 542 29.20 13.69 -10.40
C LEU A 542 30.47 12.85 -10.20
N GLN A 543 30.29 11.56 -9.89
CA GLN A 543 31.38 10.60 -9.62
C GLN A 543 31.69 9.69 -10.82
N TYR A 544 31.00 9.90 -11.94
CA TYR A 544 31.15 9.12 -13.16
C TYR A 544 32.59 9.14 -13.69
N GLN A 545 33.12 7.95 -14.01
CA GLN A 545 34.45 7.78 -14.60
C GLN A 545 34.33 7.27 -16.04
N PRO A 546 34.58 8.09 -17.07
CA PRO A 546 34.46 7.68 -18.47
C PRO A 546 35.57 6.73 -18.94
N SER A 547 36.68 6.63 -18.18
CA SER A 547 37.75 5.68 -18.43
C SER A 547 38.46 5.30 -17.14
N TRP A 548 38.82 4.03 -17.01
CA TRP A 548 39.48 3.48 -15.82
C TRP A 548 40.36 2.27 -16.19
N ASN A 549 41.22 1.83 -15.28
CA ASN A 549 42.10 0.67 -15.49
C ASN A 549 41.69 -0.48 -14.57
N THR A 550 41.81 -1.71 -15.05
CA THR A 550 41.75 -2.90 -14.20
C THR A 550 42.92 -2.91 -13.22
N SER A 551 42.82 -3.74 -12.19
CA SER A 551 43.92 -4.04 -11.28
C SER A 551 45.11 -4.65 -12.03
N LYS A 552 46.31 -4.57 -11.45
CA LYS A 552 47.53 -5.12 -12.05
C LYS A 552 47.70 -6.58 -11.67
N TYR A 553 47.63 -7.48 -12.65
CA TYR A 553 47.74 -8.92 -12.44
C TYR A 553 49.02 -9.50 -13.04
N TYR A 554 49.64 -10.41 -12.28
CA TYR A 554 50.66 -11.31 -12.82
C TYR A 554 50.64 -12.66 -12.11
N VAL A 555 51.06 -13.69 -12.83
CA VAL A 555 51.19 -15.06 -12.33
C VAL A 555 52.65 -15.50 -12.45
N GLN A 556 53.18 -16.07 -11.37
CA GLN A 556 54.49 -16.71 -11.38
C GLN A 556 54.35 -18.18 -11.79
N ILE A 557 55.05 -18.55 -12.86
CA ILE A 557 55.04 -19.91 -13.42
C ILE A 557 56.45 -20.49 -13.47
N ASP A 558 56.53 -21.80 -13.35
CA ASP A 558 57.75 -22.57 -13.60
C ASP A 558 57.68 -23.16 -15.02
N PRO A 559 58.50 -22.69 -15.97
CA PRO A 559 58.59 -23.27 -17.31
C PRO A 559 59.21 -24.67 -17.31
N GLY A 560 59.82 -25.14 -16.21
CA GLY A 560 60.55 -26.41 -16.15
C GLY A 560 62.01 -26.31 -16.58
N THR A 561 62.39 -25.28 -17.35
CA THR A 561 63.79 -24.93 -17.66
C THR A 561 63.98 -23.39 -17.66
N GLY A 562 65.10 -22.87 -17.15
CA GLY A 562 65.40 -21.42 -17.21
C GLY A 562 64.89 -20.56 -16.04
N GLY A 563 64.33 -21.17 -14.99
CA GLY A 563 63.91 -20.50 -13.74
C GLY A 563 62.52 -19.87 -13.80
N GLU A 564 61.95 -19.52 -12.64
CA GLU A 564 60.59 -18.97 -12.55
C GLU A 564 60.41 -17.69 -13.38
N ARG A 565 59.24 -17.57 -14.01
CA ARG A 565 58.83 -16.47 -14.88
C ARG A 565 57.61 -15.77 -14.30
N ARG A 566 57.50 -14.46 -14.50
CA ARG A 566 56.32 -13.65 -14.21
C ARG A 566 55.64 -13.32 -15.53
N ILE A 567 54.42 -13.80 -15.68
CA ILE A 567 53.58 -13.47 -16.82
C ILE A 567 52.55 -12.45 -16.35
N TYR A 568 52.55 -11.27 -16.96
CA TYR A 568 51.57 -10.23 -16.70
C TYR A 568 50.33 -10.43 -17.57
N LEU A 569 49.17 -9.95 -17.10
CA LEU A 569 47.98 -9.84 -17.95
C LEU A 569 48.33 -9.09 -19.26
N GLY A 570 47.86 -9.62 -20.40
CA GLY A 570 48.28 -9.14 -21.73
C GLY A 570 49.59 -9.74 -22.26
N GLY A 571 50.23 -10.65 -21.50
CA GLY A 571 51.25 -11.58 -22.02
C GLY A 571 52.70 -11.14 -21.92
N VAL A 572 53.01 -10.09 -21.16
CA VAL A 572 54.41 -9.70 -20.95
C VAL A 572 55.10 -10.75 -20.08
N ASP A 573 56.23 -11.27 -20.55
CA ASP A 573 57.05 -12.27 -19.87
C ASP A 573 58.32 -11.63 -19.29
N GLN A 574 58.60 -11.91 -18.01
CA GLN A 574 59.78 -11.41 -17.31
C GLN A 574 60.35 -12.47 -16.36
N THR A 575 61.68 -12.54 -16.24
CA THR A 575 62.32 -13.38 -15.20
C THR A 575 61.84 -12.98 -13.80
N ALA A 576 61.45 -13.94 -12.95
CA ALA A 576 60.97 -13.66 -11.60
C ALA A 576 62.04 -13.05 -10.66
N ALA A 577 63.31 -13.09 -11.05
CA ALA A 577 64.41 -12.42 -10.35
C ALA A 577 64.48 -10.90 -10.61
N SER A 578 63.80 -10.39 -11.66
CA SER A 578 63.81 -8.96 -12.01
C SER A 578 62.84 -8.15 -11.13
N ALA A 579 62.96 -6.83 -11.13
CA ALA A 579 61.99 -5.94 -10.48
C ALA A 579 60.61 -6.04 -11.13
N VAL A 580 59.53 -5.96 -10.34
CA VAL A 580 58.14 -5.98 -10.85
C VAL A 580 57.91 -4.77 -11.76
N LEU A 581 57.37 -5.01 -12.96
CA LEU A 581 57.01 -3.96 -13.91
C LEU A 581 55.73 -3.27 -13.43
N THR A 582 55.84 -1.97 -13.14
CA THR A 582 54.73 -1.19 -12.58
C THR A 582 53.77 -0.65 -13.64
N ASN A 583 54.13 -0.69 -14.92
CA ASN A 583 53.35 -0.17 -16.05
C ASN A 583 52.76 -1.28 -16.94
N LYS A 584 52.66 -2.51 -16.43
CA LYS A 584 52.16 -3.70 -17.14
C LYS A 584 51.12 -4.45 -16.33
N GLY A 585 50.39 -5.36 -16.98
CA GLY A 585 49.47 -6.29 -16.32
C GLY A 585 48.06 -5.76 -16.06
N TYR A 586 47.58 -4.77 -16.82
CA TYR A 586 46.23 -4.22 -16.68
C TYR A 586 45.61 -3.89 -18.05
N TYR A 587 44.29 -3.80 -18.10
CA TYR A 587 43.54 -3.28 -19.24
C TYR A 587 42.97 -1.90 -18.97
N SER A 588 42.99 -1.02 -19.97
CA SER A 588 42.26 0.24 -19.94
C SER A 588 40.87 0.02 -20.51
N ILE A 589 39.87 0.38 -19.70
CA ILE A 589 38.45 0.29 -20.01
C ILE A 589 37.94 1.71 -20.21
N THR A 590 37.38 1.97 -21.38
CA THR A 590 36.58 3.18 -21.61
C THR A 590 35.12 2.83 -21.34
N GLU A 591 34.25 3.73 -20.93
CA GLU A 591 32.80 3.47 -20.89
C GLU A 591 32.17 3.78 -22.27
N THR A 592 30.91 3.35 -22.47
CA THR A 592 30.12 3.65 -23.67
C THR A 592 29.84 5.15 -23.84
N ALA A 593 29.66 5.88 -22.74
CA ALA A 593 29.57 7.33 -22.74
C ALA A 593 30.96 7.95 -22.44
N PRO A 594 31.61 8.62 -23.40
CA PRO A 594 32.99 9.10 -23.22
C PRO A 594 33.10 10.34 -22.31
N ALA A 595 31.98 10.97 -21.95
CA ALA A 595 31.93 12.13 -21.07
C ALA A 595 30.53 12.24 -20.42
N PRO A 596 30.38 13.00 -19.32
CA PRO A 596 29.07 13.35 -18.77
C PRO A 596 28.18 14.08 -19.79
N ILE A 597 26.88 13.76 -19.80
CA ILE A 597 25.89 14.29 -20.76
C ILE A 597 24.79 15.03 -20.01
N GLN A 598 24.62 16.33 -20.31
CA GLN A 598 23.52 17.10 -19.76
C GLN A 598 22.21 16.76 -20.49
N VAL A 599 21.13 16.58 -19.73
CA VAL A 599 19.77 16.32 -20.23
C VAL A 599 18.77 17.33 -19.67
N ALA A 600 17.54 17.33 -20.20
CA ALA A 600 16.60 18.42 -19.94
C ALA A 600 16.00 18.39 -18.53
N SER A 601 15.88 17.21 -17.90
CA SER A 601 15.27 17.06 -16.58
C SER A 601 15.93 15.99 -15.72
N ALA A 602 15.74 16.10 -14.40
CA ALA A 602 16.20 15.09 -13.45
C ALA A 602 15.51 13.73 -13.66
N GLU A 603 14.24 13.71 -14.11
CA GLU A 603 13.53 12.47 -14.45
C GLU A 603 14.16 11.80 -15.68
N GLU A 604 14.50 12.59 -16.72
CA GLU A 604 15.18 12.06 -17.91
C GLU A 604 16.54 11.47 -17.53
N ALA A 605 17.32 12.18 -16.69
CA ALA A 605 18.60 11.70 -16.20
C ALA A 605 18.46 10.39 -15.42
N PHE A 606 17.45 10.30 -14.54
CA PHE A 606 17.15 9.10 -13.76
C PHE A 606 16.94 7.87 -14.65
N TYR A 607 16.03 7.94 -15.63
CA TYR A 607 15.74 6.79 -16.49
C TYR A 607 16.88 6.47 -17.46
N LYS A 608 17.58 7.47 -17.99
CA LYS A 608 18.76 7.24 -18.85
C LYS A 608 19.91 6.59 -18.09
N ASN A 609 20.19 7.01 -16.86
CA ASN A 609 21.18 6.36 -16.01
C ASN A 609 20.77 4.93 -15.64
N LEU A 610 19.49 4.68 -15.38
CA LEU A 610 18.99 3.33 -15.14
C LEU A 610 19.14 2.43 -16.39
N GLN A 611 18.76 2.90 -17.58
CA GLN A 611 18.96 2.13 -18.82
C GLN A 611 20.43 1.94 -19.14
N TRP A 612 21.27 2.93 -18.86
CA TRP A 612 22.72 2.81 -18.98
C TRP A 612 23.27 1.70 -18.07
N LEU A 613 22.85 1.61 -16.80
CA LEU A 613 23.23 0.50 -15.91
C LEU A 613 22.74 -0.86 -16.42
N LEU A 614 21.51 -0.92 -16.94
CA LEU A 614 20.93 -2.19 -17.43
C LEU A 614 21.62 -2.71 -18.70
N TYR A 615 22.06 -1.82 -19.60
CA TYR A 615 22.52 -2.24 -20.94
C TYR A 615 23.92 -1.74 -21.37
N GLU A 616 24.48 -0.69 -20.78
CA GLU A 616 25.62 0.03 -21.37
C GLU A 616 26.83 0.19 -20.43
N LYS A 617 26.66 0.12 -19.10
CA LYS A 617 27.74 0.17 -18.10
C LYS A 617 28.67 -1.04 -18.25
N ARG A 618 29.99 -0.84 -18.32
CA ARG A 618 30.92 -1.97 -18.41
C ARG A 618 31.18 -2.61 -17.04
N PHE A 619 30.77 -3.86 -16.90
CA PHE A 619 31.15 -4.73 -15.79
C PHE A 619 32.29 -5.64 -16.24
N VAL A 620 33.45 -5.54 -15.57
CA VAL A 620 34.65 -6.32 -15.89
C VAL A 620 35.05 -7.18 -14.70
N ALA A 621 35.34 -8.45 -14.97
CA ALA A 621 35.98 -9.37 -14.03
C ALA A 621 37.24 -9.96 -14.68
N VAL A 622 38.32 -10.00 -13.92
CA VAL A 622 39.58 -10.64 -14.33
C VAL A 622 39.93 -11.73 -13.32
N LEU A 623 40.05 -12.96 -13.82
CA LEU A 623 40.39 -14.14 -13.03
C LEU A 623 41.77 -14.65 -13.46
N PRO A 624 42.85 -14.31 -12.72
CA PRO A 624 44.18 -14.85 -12.95
C PRO A 624 44.30 -16.26 -12.35
N VAL A 625 44.80 -17.21 -13.14
CA VAL A 625 44.85 -18.63 -12.78
C VAL A 625 46.21 -19.20 -13.13
N ARG A 626 46.78 -19.98 -12.21
CA ARG A 626 47.99 -20.77 -12.40
C ARG A 626 47.57 -22.21 -12.69
N ALA A 627 47.91 -22.72 -13.87
CA ALA A 627 47.47 -24.04 -14.31
C ALA A 627 48.63 -25.02 -14.56
N LYS A 628 48.34 -26.32 -14.41
CA LYS A 628 49.17 -27.42 -14.89
C LYS A 628 48.34 -28.25 -15.86
N LEU A 629 48.87 -28.54 -17.04
CA LEU A 629 48.13 -29.23 -18.10
C LEU A 629 47.95 -30.74 -17.86
N ALA A 630 48.61 -31.29 -16.83
CA ALA A 630 48.39 -32.63 -16.26
C ALA A 630 49.06 -32.71 -14.88
N ALA A 631 48.68 -33.70 -14.03
CA ALA A 631 49.40 -33.92 -12.76
C ALA A 631 50.84 -34.43 -12.95
N THR A 632 51.14 -35.03 -14.10
CA THR A 632 52.45 -35.63 -14.41
C THR A 632 53.44 -34.63 -15.02
N VAL A 633 52.99 -33.45 -15.46
CA VAL A 633 53.87 -32.43 -16.04
C VAL A 633 54.44 -31.50 -14.97
N THR A 634 55.72 -31.16 -15.12
CA THR A 634 56.47 -30.32 -14.17
C THR A 634 56.30 -28.82 -14.44
N TYR A 635 56.07 -28.45 -15.70
CA TYR A 635 55.90 -27.06 -16.13
C TYR A 635 54.48 -26.53 -15.87
N GLN A 636 54.33 -25.21 -15.85
CA GLN A 636 53.10 -24.50 -15.48
C GLN A 636 52.80 -23.37 -16.47
N GLU A 637 51.52 -23.04 -16.56
CA GLU A 637 50.97 -22.07 -17.51
C GLU A 637 50.25 -20.95 -16.74
N ALA A 638 50.30 -19.74 -17.28
CA ALA A 638 49.58 -18.57 -16.75
C ALA A 638 48.33 -18.34 -17.58
N LEU A 639 47.17 -18.32 -16.92
CA LEU A 639 45.88 -18.08 -17.56
C LEU A 639 45.25 -16.81 -17.00
N PHE A 640 44.63 -16.02 -17.88
CA PHE A 640 43.82 -14.88 -17.50
C PHE A 640 42.46 -15.00 -18.17
N ILE A 641 41.41 -15.17 -17.37
CA ILE A 641 40.03 -15.22 -17.86
C ILE A 641 39.43 -13.84 -17.61
N THR A 642 39.11 -13.13 -18.69
CA THR A 642 38.47 -11.82 -18.66
C THR A 642 37.03 -11.93 -19.13
N ALA A 643 36.10 -11.50 -18.28
CA ALA A 643 34.68 -11.41 -18.61
C ALA A 643 34.27 -9.94 -18.63
N ILE A 644 33.57 -9.54 -19.69
CA ILE A 644 33.02 -8.18 -19.82
C ILE A 644 31.55 -8.29 -20.23
N GLY A 645 30.68 -7.67 -19.44
CA GLY A 645 29.27 -7.48 -19.77
C GLY A 645 28.91 -6.01 -19.90
N ASN A 646 28.21 -5.65 -20.97
CA ASN A 646 27.59 -4.34 -21.12
C ASN A 646 26.25 -4.35 -20.38
N GLY A 647 26.23 -3.69 -19.23
CA GLY A 647 25.13 -3.60 -18.29
C GLY A 647 24.84 -4.91 -17.56
N ILE A 648 23.86 -4.85 -16.66
CA ILE A 648 23.36 -6.04 -15.93
C ILE A 648 22.87 -7.11 -16.92
N MET A 649 22.22 -6.70 -18.01
CA MET A 649 21.73 -7.63 -19.03
C MET A 649 22.85 -8.32 -19.81
N GLY A 650 23.98 -7.65 -20.05
CA GLY A 650 25.16 -8.28 -20.62
C GLY A 650 25.75 -9.31 -19.66
N MET A 651 25.85 -9.00 -18.37
CA MET A 651 26.31 -9.95 -17.34
C MET A 651 25.41 -11.19 -17.24
N MET A 652 24.09 -11.03 -17.36
CA MET A 652 23.14 -12.17 -17.37
C MET A 652 23.31 -13.09 -18.57
N ASN A 653 23.76 -12.55 -19.72
CA ASN A 653 23.98 -13.30 -20.95
C ASN A 653 25.44 -13.76 -21.11
N LEU A 654 26.31 -13.50 -20.14
CA LEU A 654 27.74 -13.77 -20.22
C LEU A 654 28.00 -15.26 -20.48
N SER A 655 28.34 -15.58 -21.72
CA SER A 655 28.65 -16.92 -22.19
C SER A 655 29.76 -16.87 -23.25
N PRO A 656 30.53 -17.95 -23.40
CA PRO A 656 31.61 -18.01 -24.38
C PRO A 656 31.11 -17.97 -25.83
N ASN A 657 31.78 -17.21 -26.69
CA ASN A 657 31.51 -17.13 -28.12
C ASN A 657 32.81 -17.32 -28.92
N CYS A 658 32.76 -18.26 -29.86
CA CYS A 658 33.93 -18.81 -30.54
C CYS A 658 33.93 -18.51 -32.05
N GLY A 659 33.58 -17.28 -32.44
CA GLY A 659 33.67 -16.82 -33.83
C GLY A 659 32.56 -17.33 -34.76
N PRO A 660 32.67 -17.14 -36.09
CA PRO A 660 31.56 -17.34 -37.04
C PRO A 660 31.06 -18.78 -37.15
N LEU A 661 31.81 -19.75 -36.63
CA LEU A 661 31.38 -21.14 -36.41
C LEU A 661 31.45 -21.40 -34.90
N LYS A 662 30.29 -21.57 -34.25
CA LYS A 662 30.14 -21.67 -32.78
C LYS A 662 30.98 -22.80 -32.14
N ASP A 663 31.48 -23.74 -32.95
CA ASP A 663 32.09 -24.99 -32.51
C ASP A 663 33.63 -24.95 -32.49
N ASP A 664 34.28 -23.86 -32.95
CA ASP A 664 35.75 -23.76 -33.04
C ASP A 664 36.38 -22.82 -32.00
N CYS A 665 36.15 -23.16 -30.73
CA CYS A 665 36.71 -22.43 -29.59
C CYS A 665 38.23 -22.54 -29.45
N THR A 666 38.85 -23.50 -30.16
CA THR A 666 40.30 -23.67 -30.16
C THR A 666 41.03 -22.64 -30.99
N ASN A 667 40.41 -22.17 -32.09
CA ASN A 667 41.00 -21.17 -32.97
C ASN A 667 40.39 -19.78 -32.78
N PHE A 668 39.18 -19.68 -32.23
CA PHE A 668 38.45 -18.43 -32.06
C PHE A 668 37.96 -18.27 -30.62
N ASN A 669 38.26 -17.12 -30.00
CA ASN A 669 38.00 -16.85 -28.58
C ASN A 669 37.81 -15.35 -28.35
N GLY A 670 37.02 -14.95 -27.37
CA GLY A 670 36.86 -13.54 -27.01
C GLY A 670 36.07 -12.75 -28.05
N PHE A 671 35.11 -13.40 -28.73
CA PHE A 671 34.17 -12.71 -29.60
C PHE A 671 33.03 -12.12 -28.78
N TRP A 672 32.63 -10.90 -29.12
CA TRP A 672 31.39 -10.31 -28.64
C TRP A 672 30.20 -11.12 -29.13
N GLN A 673 29.22 -11.36 -28.27
CA GLN A 673 28.05 -12.17 -28.60
C GLN A 673 27.15 -11.51 -29.65
N LYS A 674 26.89 -10.20 -29.51
CA LYS A 674 26.03 -9.45 -30.41
C LYS A 674 26.81 -8.81 -31.55
N LYS A 675 27.89 -8.09 -31.21
CA LYS A 675 28.73 -7.42 -32.22
C LYS A 675 29.46 -8.40 -33.14
N GLY A 676 29.76 -9.61 -32.67
CA GLY A 676 30.37 -10.68 -33.49
C GLY A 676 31.83 -10.41 -33.88
N THR A 677 32.47 -9.41 -33.29
CA THR A 677 33.88 -9.08 -33.52
C THR A 677 34.73 -9.55 -32.33
N PRO A 678 36.03 -9.84 -32.54
CA PRO A 678 36.90 -10.20 -31.44
C PRO A 678 37.35 -8.99 -30.63
N LEU A 679 37.40 -9.15 -29.31
CA LEU A 679 37.84 -8.13 -28.36
C LEU A 679 39.30 -7.67 -28.59
N LYS A 680 40.12 -8.58 -29.14
CA LYS A 680 41.54 -8.39 -29.42
C LYS A 680 41.86 -9.01 -30.78
N THR A 681 42.64 -8.32 -31.60
CA THR A 681 42.85 -8.69 -33.02
C THR A 681 43.73 -9.93 -33.16
N PHE A 682 43.36 -10.78 -34.11
CA PHE A 682 44.09 -11.98 -34.47
C PHE A 682 44.94 -11.80 -35.72
N ASP A 683 46.16 -12.35 -35.72
CA ASP A 683 46.94 -12.55 -36.94
C ASP A 683 47.26 -14.03 -37.11
N SER A 684 46.54 -14.68 -38.02
CA SER A 684 46.63 -16.11 -38.32
C SER A 684 47.81 -16.49 -39.22
N SER A 685 48.62 -15.52 -39.66
CA SER A 685 49.70 -15.74 -40.64
C SER A 685 51.05 -16.16 -40.03
N THR A 686 51.16 -16.24 -38.70
CA THR A 686 52.40 -16.62 -38.01
C THR A 686 52.30 -17.99 -37.32
N GLN A 687 53.40 -18.75 -37.29
CA GLN A 687 53.49 -20.05 -36.57
C GLN A 687 53.29 -19.93 -35.04
N ALA A 688 53.16 -18.71 -34.50
CA ALA A 688 52.86 -18.44 -33.10
C ALA A 688 51.34 -18.45 -32.79
N GLY A 689 50.50 -18.64 -33.80
CA GLY A 689 49.04 -18.59 -33.67
C GLY A 689 48.50 -17.17 -33.44
N PRO A 690 47.19 -17.02 -33.17
CA PRO A 690 46.43 -15.81 -33.47
C PRO A 690 46.66 -14.62 -32.49
N TRP A 691 47.78 -14.55 -31.76
CA TRP A 691 48.01 -13.53 -30.72
C TRP A 691 49.43 -12.95 -30.80
N VAL A 692 49.70 -12.16 -31.83
CA VAL A 692 51.06 -11.78 -32.24
C VAL A 692 51.67 -10.63 -31.41
N VAL A 693 50.88 -9.90 -30.62
CA VAL A 693 51.37 -8.68 -29.93
C VAL A 693 51.18 -8.76 -28.41
N GLN A 694 52.28 -9.00 -27.68
CA GLN A 694 52.33 -8.82 -26.23
C GLN A 694 52.01 -7.36 -25.88
N ASP A 695 51.41 -7.12 -24.72
CA ASP A 695 51.23 -5.76 -24.15
C ASP A 695 50.22 -4.84 -24.89
N THR A 696 49.47 -5.35 -25.87
CA THR A 696 48.35 -4.59 -26.43
C THR A 696 47.14 -4.68 -25.50
N ASN A 697 46.63 -3.50 -25.12
CA ASN A 697 45.34 -3.35 -24.46
C ASN A 697 44.19 -3.93 -25.31
N LEU A 698 42.99 -4.07 -24.72
CA LEU A 698 41.76 -4.44 -25.44
C LEU A 698 41.51 -3.44 -26.59
N GLN A 699 41.19 -3.94 -27.79
CA GLN A 699 41.20 -3.14 -29.01
C GLN A 699 39.79 -2.79 -29.51
N ASP A 700 38.85 -3.72 -29.44
CA ASP A 700 37.52 -3.56 -30.04
C ASP A 700 36.39 -3.73 -29.01
N LEU A 701 36.34 -2.84 -28.02
CA LEU A 701 35.27 -2.84 -27.01
C LEU A 701 33.90 -2.60 -27.69
N SER A 702 32.90 -3.43 -27.38
CA SER A 702 31.55 -3.31 -27.94
C SER A 702 30.77 -2.16 -27.30
N ASN A 703 30.09 -1.39 -28.14
CA ASN A 703 29.09 -0.41 -27.72
C ASN A 703 27.66 -0.94 -27.92
N GLU A 704 27.51 -2.20 -28.34
CA GLU A 704 26.19 -2.82 -28.48
C GLU A 704 25.55 -3.01 -27.10
N PRO A 705 24.32 -2.53 -26.89
CA PRO A 705 23.64 -2.62 -25.59
C PRO A 705 23.34 -4.07 -25.18
N GLY A 706 23.67 -4.43 -23.95
CA GLY A 706 23.47 -5.79 -23.42
C GLY A 706 24.36 -6.86 -24.06
N ASP A 707 25.45 -6.46 -24.73
CA ASP A 707 26.45 -7.37 -25.30
C ASP A 707 27.38 -7.91 -24.21
N ALA A 708 28.04 -9.04 -24.47
CA ALA A 708 28.95 -9.67 -23.53
C ALA A 708 30.08 -10.37 -24.27
N VAL A 709 31.21 -10.51 -23.60
CA VAL A 709 32.37 -11.26 -24.09
C VAL A 709 33.03 -12.01 -22.94
N PHE A 710 33.38 -13.25 -23.22
CA PHE A 710 34.22 -14.09 -22.38
C PHE A 710 35.51 -14.37 -23.15
N PHE A 711 36.63 -13.95 -22.58
CA PHE A 711 37.94 -13.99 -23.22
C PHE A 711 38.95 -14.70 -22.34
N VAL A 712 39.62 -15.70 -22.88
CA VAL A 712 40.67 -16.46 -22.17
C VAL A 712 42.03 -16.16 -22.77
N GLU A 713 43.02 -15.87 -21.96
CA GLU A 713 44.41 -15.77 -22.41
C GLU A 713 45.27 -16.83 -21.74
N GLY A 714 45.85 -17.73 -22.53
CA GLY A 714 46.83 -18.71 -22.06
C GLY A 714 48.25 -18.34 -22.48
N TRP A 715 49.21 -18.42 -21.56
CA TRP A 715 50.60 -18.05 -21.79
C TRP A 715 51.56 -19.03 -21.12
N GLY A 716 52.51 -19.55 -21.89
CA GLY A 716 53.57 -20.42 -21.36
C GLY A 716 54.52 -20.93 -22.44
N TYR A 717 55.04 -22.14 -22.26
CA TYR A 717 56.23 -22.63 -22.97
C TYR A 717 55.98 -23.96 -23.72
N GLY A 718 54.77 -24.11 -24.26
CA GLY A 718 54.35 -25.26 -25.06
C GLY A 718 53.96 -26.50 -24.24
N LEU A 719 53.42 -27.52 -24.91
CA LEU A 719 52.98 -28.79 -24.28
C LEU A 719 54.13 -29.63 -23.68
N ALA A 720 55.37 -29.24 -23.87
CA ALA A 720 56.55 -29.89 -23.29
C ALA A 720 57.30 -29.00 -22.29
N GLY A 721 56.91 -27.73 -22.13
CA GLY A 721 57.54 -26.76 -21.22
C GLY A 721 58.95 -26.29 -21.63
N ASN A 722 59.52 -26.86 -22.68
CA ASN A 722 60.86 -26.54 -23.16
C ASN A 722 60.85 -25.78 -24.50
N GLU A 723 59.67 -25.40 -24.99
CA GLU A 723 59.53 -24.61 -26.19
C GLU A 723 59.76 -23.12 -25.89
N GLY A 724 59.88 -22.29 -26.93
CA GLY A 724 59.87 -20.84 -26.74
C GLY A 724 58.55 -20.39 -26.10
N PHE A 725 58.53 -19.19 -25.52
CA PHE A 725 57.30 -18.60 -25.02
C PHE A 725 56.26 -18.52 -26.15
N GLN A 726 55.14 -19.22 -25.97
CA GLN A 726 54.07 -19.39 -26.96
C GLN A 726 52.72 -19.08 -26.32
N VAL A 727 51.82 -18.54 -27.14
CA VAL A 727 50.48 -18.11 -26.70
C VAL A 727 49.41 -19.20 -26.95
N THR A 728 49.71 -20.24 -27.73
CA THR A 728 48.68 -21.05 -28.40
C THR A 728 48.54 -22.51 -27.96
N ALA A 729 49.60 -23.15 -27.46
CA ALA A 729 49.61 -24.58 -27.18
C ALA A 729 48.63 -25.01 -26.05
N VAL A 730 48.17 -24.05 -25.26
CA VAL A 730 47.38 -24.25 -24.04
C VAL A 730 45.87 -24.40 -24.34
N TYR A 731 45.38 -23.80 -25.42
CA TYR A 731 43.95 -23.70 -25.71
C TYR A 731 43.31 -25.04 -26.07
N SER A 732 44.00 -25.90 -26.81
CA SER A 732 43.50 -27.23 -27.18
C SER A 732 43.27 -28.15 -25.98
N ALA A 733 43.97 -27.91 -24.87
CA ALA A 733 43.77 -28.63 -23.62
C ALA A 733 42.73 -27.96 -22.71
N LEU A 734 42.67 -26.62 -22.68
CA LEU A 734 41.85 -25.87 -21.72
C LEU A 734 40.42 -25.59 -22.18
N PHE A 735 40.19 -25.31 -23.47
CA PHE A 735 38.85 -25.00 -23.95
C PHE A 735 37.88 -26.18 -23.77
N PRO A 736 38.25 -27.43 -24.09
CA PRO A 736 37.41 -28.59 -23.78
C PRO A 736 37.15 -28.79 -22.28
N LEU A 737 37.99 -28.24 -21.40
CA LEU A 737 37.81 -28.27 -19.96
C LEU A 737 36.82 -27.19 -19.49
N LEU A 738 36.94 -25.97 -20.05
CA LEU A 738 36.09 -24.81 -19.72
C LEU A 738 34.69 -24.98 -20.29
N ILE A 739 34.61 -25.40 -21.54
CA ILE A 739 33.40 -25.47 -22.36
C ILE A 739 33.47 -26.79 -23.13
N PRO A 740 33.02 -27.90 -22.52
CA PRO A 740 33.03 -29.20 -23.19
C PRO A 740 32.13 -29.22 -24.43
N ASP A 741 31.03 -28.48 -24.39
CA ASP A 741 30.07 -28.34 -25.49
C ASP A 741 29.54 -26.90 -25.56
N PRO A 742 30.00 -26.07 -26.51
CA PRO A 742 29.57 -24.68 -26.64
C PRO A 742 28.10 -24.54 -27.09
N THR A 743 27.46 -25.61 -27.56
CA THR A 743 26.08 -25.56 -28.05
C THR A 743 25.04 -25.59 -26.91
N THR A 744 25.40 -26.11 -25.74
CA THR A 744 24.50 -26.33 -24.59
C THR A 744 24.77 -25.40 -23.40
N VAL A 745 25.71 -24.46 -23.50
CA VAL A 745 26.07 -23.53 -22.41
C VAL A 745 25.07 -22.38 -22.26
N TYR A 746 24.56 -22.19 -21.03
CA TYR A 746 23.72 -21.05 -20.65
C TYR A 746 24.49 -19.79 -20.22
N GLY A 747 25.72 -19.95 -19.71
CA GLY A 747 26.59 -18.85 -19.29
C GLY A 747 27.13 -18.99 -17.87
N MET A 748 27.80 -17.94 -17.39
CA MET A 748 28.43 -17.89 -16.06
C MET A 748 27.45 -17.62 -14.91
N ILE A 749 26.25 -17.12 -15.21
CA ILE A 749 25.21 -16.93 -14.22
C ILE A 749 24.31 -18.17 -14.19
N PRO A 750 23.96 -18.69 -13.01
CA PRO A 750 23.06 -19.83 -12.90
C PRO A 750 21.81 -19.69 -13.76
N PRO A 751 21.45 -20.70 -14.57
CA PRO A 751 20.38 -20.59 -15.55
C PRO A 751 19.03 -20.26 -14.91
N VAL A 752 18.75 -20.75 -13.71
CA VAL A 752 17.52 -20.40 -12.98
C VAL A 752 17.39 -18.89 -12.70
N VAL A 753 18.51 -18.18 -12.57
CA VAL A 753 18.54 -16.72 -12.40
C VAL A 753 18.55 -16.03 -13.76
N SER A 754 19.47 -16.39 -14.66
CA SER A 754 19.64 -15.71 -15.95
C SER A 754 18.42 -15.85 -16.85
N GLN A 755 17.78 -17.02 -16.89
CA GLN A 755 16.57 -17.21 -17.68
C GLN A 755 15.44 -16.33 -17.17
N ASN A 756 15.29 -16.12 -15.86
CA ASN A 756 14.24 -15.30 -15.27
C ASN A 756 14.59 -13.80 -15.16
N ALA A 757 15.78 -13.38 -15.60
CA ALA A 757 16.26 -12.00 -15.50
C ALA A 757 15.49 -10.99 -16.37
N GLY A 758 14.67 -11.43 -17.33
CA GLY A 758 13.86 -10.57 -18.19
C GLY A 758 12.99 -9.57 -17.40
N VAL A 759 12.54 -9.96 -16.20
CA VAL A 759 11.70 -9.12 -15.34
C VAL A 759 12.43 -7.88 -14.81
N ILE A 760 13.76 -7.95 -14.70
CA ILE A 760 14.59 -6.81 -14.25
C ILE A 760 14.49 -5.64 -15.24
N LYS A 761 14.28 -5.92 -16.53
CA LYS A 761 14.06 -4.89 -17.56
C LYS A 761 12.82 -4.05 -17.29
N GLN A 762 11.79 -4.66 -16.70
CA GLN A 762 10.52 -4.01 -16.37
C GLN A 762 10.68 -2.95 -15.25
N LEU A 763 11.80 -2.92 -14.51
CA LEU A 763 12.13 -1.82 -13.60
C LEU A 763 12.36 -0.51 -14.36
N GLY A 764 12.78 -0.55 -15.62
CA GLY A 764 12.97 0.65 -16.44
C GLY A 764 11.72 1.02 -17.23
N PHE A 765 11.44 0.19 -18.22
CA PHE A 765 10.38 0.39 -19.20
C PHE A 765 9.57 -0.90 -19.34
N LEU A 766 8.26 -0.74 -19.45
CA LEU A 766 7.31 -1.84 -19.54
C LEU A 766 7.17 -2.32 -20.98
N GLY A 767 7.11 -3.64 -21.16
CA GLY A 767 6.91 -4.30 -22.45
C GLY A 767 8.11 -5.12 -22.90
N THR A 768 8.05 -5.61 -24.15
CA THR A 768 9.05 -6.52 -24.73
C THR A 768 10.25 -5.84 -25.37
N THR A 769 10.21 -4.51 -25.54
CA THR A 769 11.24 -3.76 -26.27
C THR A 769 12.40 -3.39 -25.34
N ASP A 770 13.61 -3.86 -25.65
CA ASP A 770 14.84 -3.41 -24.99
C ASP A 770 15.01 -1.90 -25.23
N THR A 771 14.97 -1.11 -24.16
CA THR A 771 15.05 0.36 -24.23
C THR A 771 16.43 0.82 -23.77
N THR A 772 17.26 1.23 -24.72
CA THR A 772 18.60 1.75 -24.45
C THR A 772 18.55 3.21 -23.96
N ALA A 773 19.64 3.76 -23.43
CA ALA A 773 19.64 5.14 -22.93
C ALA A 773 19.26 6.16 -24.02
N SER A 774 19.64 5.89 -25.27
CA SER A 774 19.27 6.71 -26.44
C SER A 774 17.78 6.66 -26.80
N GLN A 775 17.08 5.58 -26.45
CA GLN A 775 15.68 5.33 -26.80
C GLN A 775 14.68 5.71 -25.69
N VAL A 776 15.17 6.17 -24.54
CA VAL A 776 14.35 6.62 -23.40
C VAL A 776 13.27 7.62 -23.82
N ASN A 777 13.63 8.60 -24.65
CA ASN A 777 12.69 9.65 -25.06
C ASN A 777 11.63 9.12 -26.05
N ALA A 778 11.97 8.12 -26.87
CA ALA A 778 11.02 7.49 -27.79
C ALA A 778 10.02 6.58 -27.07
N ASN A 779 10.45 5.92 -25.99
CA ASN A 779 9.61 5.02 -25.19
C ASN A 779 9.08 5.68 -23.91
N TRP A 780 9.13 7.00 -23.81
CA TRP A 780 8.78 7.77 -22.61
C TRP A 780 7.48 7.23 -21.99
N ASN A 781 6.38 7.12 -22.73
CA ASN A 781 5.09 6.71 -22.18
C ASN A 781 5.05 5.30 -21.53
N LYS A 782 6.04 4.44 -21.77
CA LYS A 782 6.15 3.08 -21.20
C LYS A 782 7.01 3.00 -19.93
N ARG A 783 7.49 4.12 -19.38
CA ARG A 783 8.32 4.13 -18.16
C ARG A 783 7.60 3.49 -16.99
N ASN A 784 8.31 2.67 -16.21
CA ASN A 784 7.83 2.20 -14.92
C ASN A 784 7.90 3.35 -13.90
N ARG A 785 6.76 3.95 -13.58
CA ARG A 785 6.65 5.11 -12.68
C ARG A 785 6.70 4.76 -11.19
N LEU A 786 6.82 3.47 -10.84
CA LEU A 786 7.01 3.02 -9.44
C LEU A 786 8.50 2.96 -9.07
N THR A 787 9.36 2.75 -10.06
CA THR A 787 10.80 2.58 -9.86
C THR A 787 11.46 3.69 -9.06
N PRO A 788 11.19 4.99 -9.27
CA PRO A 788 11.84 6.03 -8.47
C PRO A 788 11.53 5.92 -6.98
N PHE A 789 10.32 5.48 -6.60
CA PHE A 789 9.96 5.22 -5.21
C PHE A 789 10.68 3.99 -4.64
N ILE A 790 10.77 2.91 -5.43
CA ILE A 790 11.54 1.70 -5.06
C ILE A 790 13.01 2.04 -4.84
N VAL A 791 13.59 2.92 -5.67
CA VAL A 791 14.98 3.38 -5.53
C VAL A 791 15.16 4.27 -4.29
N ALA A 792 14.21 5.15 -3.97
CA ALA A 792 14.25 5.92 -2.74
C ALA A 792 14.22 5.03 -1.48
N LEU A 793 13.44 3.94 -1.52
CA LEU A 793 13.40 2.92 -0.47
C LEU A 793 14.70 2.11 -0.40
N ALA A 794 15.23 1.68 -1.54
CA ALA A 794 16.52 1.00 -1.61
C ALA A 794 17.66 1.87 -1.07
N LYS A 795 17.61 3.19 -1.31
CA LYS A 795 18.56 4.14 -0.72
C LYS A 795 18.43 4.20 0.80
N ALA A 796 17.22 4.24 1.35
CA ALA A 796 17.02 4.26 2.81
C ALA A 796 17.62 3.02 3.48
N LEU A 797 17.41 1.83 2.90
CA LEU A 797 18.02 0.58 3.37
C LEU A 797 19.55 0.57 3.18
N GLY A 798 20.02 1.11 2.06
CA GLY A 798 21.45 1.20 1.75
C GLY A 798 22.21 2.15 2.67
N ASP A 799 21.62 3.29 3.03
CA ASP A 799 22.22 4.24 3.97
C ASP A 799 22.32 3.62 5.37
N ASP A 800 21.28 2.90 5.83
CA ASP A 800 21.28 2.15 7.11
C ASP A 800 22.34 1.03 7.12
N ALA A 801 22.48 0.33 6.00
CA ALA A 801 23.49 -0.71 5.79
C ALA A 801 24.93 -0.18 5.78
N LYS A 802 25.14 1.03 5.22
CA LYS A 802 26.46 1.67 5.10
C LYS A 802 26.93 2.30 6.42
N ASP A 803 26.10 2.32 7.46
CA ASP A 803 26.54 2.76 8.79
C ASP A 803 27.71 1.88 9.29
N SER A 804 28.81 2.56 9.63
CA SER A 804 30.02 1.97 10.19
C SER A 804 29.77 1.08 11.42
N ALA A 805 28.73 1.34 12.21
CA ALA A 805 28.35 0.53 13.35
C ALA A 805 27.65 -0.78 12.95
N ASN A 806 26.94 -0.80 11.82
CA ASN A 806 26.09 -1.91 11.39
C ASN A 806 26.86 -2.98 10.59
N ARG A 807 27.87 -2.56 9.80
CA ARG A 807 28.66 -3.47 8.94
C ARG A 807 29.42 -4.57 9.71
N PRO A 808 30.11 -4.29 10.84
CA PRO A 808 30.78 -5.34 11.63
C PRO A 808 29.81 -6.31 12.31
N LEU A 809 28.60 -5.83 12.64
CA LEU A 809 27.54 -6.65 13.24
C LEU A 809 26.83 -7.55 12.21
N GLY A 810 27.09 -7.36 10.91
CA GLY A 810 26.49 -8.14 9.84
C GLY A 810 24.99 -7.89 9.66
N LYS A 811 24.51 -6.72 10.06
CA LYS A 811 23.10 -6.34 9.87
C LYS A 811 22.78 -6.16 8.39
N ASN A 812 21.64 -6.68 7.95
CA ASN A 812 21.21 -6.61 6.56
C ASN A 812 19.77 -6.07 6.46
N PRO A 813 19.59 -4.73 6.37
CA PRO A 813 18.27 -4.11 6.21
C PRO A 813 17.51 -4.58 4.96
N TYR A 814 18.21 -5.03 3.91
CA TYR A 814 17.59 -5.54 2.69
C TYR A 814 16.79 -6.84 2.90
N LYS A 815 16.93 -7.51 4.05
CA LYS A 815 16.07 -8.65 4.39
C LYS A 815 14.59 -8.29 4.50
N LEU A 816 14.23 -7.02 4.69
CA LEU A 816 12.84 -6.59 4.60
C LEU A 816 12.25 -6.89 3.21
N PHE A 817 13.02 -6.67 2.14
CA PHE A 817 12.58 -6.98 0.79
C PHE A 817 12.56 -8.47 0.51
N THR A 818 13.59 -9.21 0.96
CA THR A 818 13.65 -10.65 0.70
C THR A 818 12.61 -11.41 1.52
N GLY A 819 12.26 -10.93 2.72
CA GLY A 819 11.13 -11.43 3.52
C GLY A 819 9.77 -11.20 2.84
N LEU A 820 9.51 -10.00 2.30
CA LEU A 820 8.32 -9.74 1.49
C LEU A 820 8.27 -10.65 0.26
N ALA A 821 9.41 -10.79 -0.44
CA ALA A 821 9.51 -11.63 -1.62
C ALA A 821 9.26 -13.10 -1.33
N GLU A 822 9.79 -13.63 -0.21
CA GLU A 822 9.54 -15.00 0.22
C GLU A 822 8.05 -15.25 0.46
N ILE A 823 7.36 -14.37 1.21
CA ILE A 823 5.92 -14.49 1.52
C ILE A 823 5.11 -14.54 0.22
N PHE A 824 5.33 -13.59 -0.69
CA PHE A 824 4.59 -13.51 -1.95
C PHE A 824 5.00 -14.57 -2.98
N SER A 825 6.11 -15.28 -2.76
CA SER A 825 6.54 -16.40 -3.60
C SER A 825 5.98 -17.75 -3.13
N ARG A 826 5.36 -17.87 -1.95
CA ARG A 826 4.73 -19.13 -1.51
C ARG A 826 3.53 -19.45 -2.42
N PRO A 827 3.32 -20.70 -2.89
CA PRO A 827 4.01 -21.95 -2.53
C PRO A 827 5.17 -22.37 -3.48
N TYR A 828 5.67 -21.47 -4.32
CA TYR A 828 6.74 -21.82 -5.28
C TYR A 828 8.04 -22.20 -4.60
N VAL A 829 8.28 -21.72 -3.38
CA VAL A 829 9.47 -22.02 -2.59
C VAL A 829 9.25 -23.33 -1.82
N TYR A 830 10.22 -24.24 -1.88
CA TYR A 830 10.18 -25.48 -1.10
C TYR A 830 11.59 -25.91 -0.67
N TYR A 831 11.68 -26.70 0.40
CA TYR A 831 12.93 -27.29 0.86
C TYR A 831 12.93 -28.77 0.48
N GLY A 832 13.91 -29.18 -0.32
CA GLY A 832 13.98 -30.56 -0.77
C GLY A 832 15.36 -30.95 -1.28
N PRO A 833 15.58 -32.25 -1.54
CA PRO A 833 16.85 -32.77 -2.02
C PRO A 833 17.14 -32.26 -3.43
N ASP A 834 18.41 -32.01 -3.69
CA ASP A 834 18.89 -31.72 -5.03
C ASP A 834 18.88 -32.98 -5.91
N GLN A 835 18.01 -32.99 -6.91
CA GLN A 835 17.85 -34.12 -7.82
C GLN A 835 18.84 -34.13 -8.99
N THR A 836 19.79 -33.17 -9.04
CA THR A 836 20.87 -33.13 -10.03
C THR A 836 21.75 -34.40 -10.03
N TYR A 837 21.62 -35.26 -9.00
CA TYR A 837 22.42 -36.49 -8.80
C TYR A 837 21.57 -37.75 -8.56
N GLY A 838 20.31 -37.79 -8.98
CA GLY A 838 19.35 -38.84 -8.62
C GLY A 838 19.73 -40.30 -8.99
N PRO A 839 19.12 -41.31 -8.33
CA PRO A 839 19.48 -42.74 -8.42
C PRO A 839 19.11 -43.43 -9.75
N ASN A 840 18.31 -42.78 -10.61
CA ASN A 840 17.84 -43.29 -11.90
C ASN A 840 18.33 -42.41 -13.07
N GLY A 841 19.59 -41.99 -13.03
CA GLY A 841 20.21 -41.12 -14.03
C GLY A 841 19.65 -41.39 -15.43
N VAL A 842 19.01 -40.39 -16.04
CA VAL A 842 18.87 -40.37 -17.49
C VAL A 842 20.29 -40.19 -18.00
N TYR A 843 20.95 -41.33 -18.19
CA TYR A 843 22.28 -41.48 -18.74
C TYR A 843 22.24 -40.92 -20.15
N ASP A 844 22.78 -39.71 -20.32
CA ASP A 844 23.31 -39.31 -21.61
C ASP A 844 24.66 -40.02 -21.77
N SER A 845 24.72 -40.99 -22.68
CA SER A 845 25.91 -41.75 -23.03
C SER A 845 27.08 -40.91 -23.53
N ASN A 846 26.87 -39.61 -23.78
CA ASN A 846 27.91 -38.66 -24.20
C ASN A 846 28.50 -37.85 -23.02
N VAL A 847 28.04 -38.06 -21.79
CA VAL A 847 28.69 -37.55 -20.59
C VAL A 847 29.39 -38.71 -19.91
N SER A 848 30.71 -38.69 -19.93
CA SER A 848 31.54 -39.63 -19.17
C SER A 848 30.97 -39.76 -17.75
N PRO A 849 30.82 -40.99 -17.23
CA PRO A 849 29.92 -41.29 -16.13
C PRO A 849 30.21 -40.41 -14.92
N ILE A 850 29.17 -39.74 -14.38
CA ILE A 850 29.16 -39.32 -12.96
C ILE A 850 28.96 -40.60 -12.12
N GLN A 851 29.85 -41.58 -12.28
CA GLN A 851 29.97 -42.70 -11.35
C GLN A 851 30.79 -42.22 -10.16
N GLY A 852 30.11 -41.78 -9.11
CA GLY A 852 30.73 -41.44 -7.84
C GLY A 852 29.92 -41.97 -6.67
N THR A 853 30.31 -43.12 -6.16
CA THR A 853 29.84 -43.79 -4.93
C THR A 853 30.15 -42.99 -3.64
N GLY A 854 29.97 -41.67 -3.65
CA GLY A 854 30.40 -40.78 -2.55
C GLY A 854 29.56 -39.53 -2.31
N ILE A 855 28.43 -39.35 -3.01
CA ILE A 855 27.45 -38.32 -2.63
C ILE A 855 26.41 -39.01 -1.72
N PRO A 856 26.12 -38.47 -0.51
CA PRO A 856 25.09 -39.04 0.35
C PRO A 856 23.77 -39.17 -0.43
N SER A 857 23.12 -40.32 -0.34
CA SER A 857 21.75 -40.51 -0.83
C SER A 857 20.80 -40.48 0.37
N PRO A 858 19.76 -39.63 0.37
CA PRO A 858 19.43 -38.63 -0.66
C PRO A 858 20.42 -37.46 -0.69
N GLY A 859 20.58 -36.84 -1.87
CA GLY A 859 21.47 -35.68 -2.06
C GLY A 859 21.14 -34.50 -1.12
N PRO A 860 22.04 -33.48 -1.03
CA PRO A 860 21.87 -32.37 -0.09
C PRO A 860 20.54 -31.65 -0.35
N SER A 861 19.83 -31.31 0.72
CA SER A 861 18.57 -30.57 0.65
C SER A 861 18.78 -29.09 0.93
N PHE A 862 18.13 -28.24 0.16
CA PHE A 862 18.16 -26.78 0.32
C PHE A 862 16.88 -26.16 -0.24
N ILE A 863 16.75 -24.84 -0.08
CA ILE A 863 15.62 -24.06 -0.60
C ILE A 863 15.71 -24.02 -2.14
N GLN A 864 14.65 -24.43 -2.79
CA GLN A 864 14.50 -24.52 -4.24
C GLN A 864 13.18 -23.88 -4.68
N ILE A 865 13.05 -23.66 -5.99
CA ILE A 865 11.81 -23.16 -6.59
C ILE A 865 11.18 -24.25 -7.45
N ARG A 866 9.86 -24.37 -7.36
CA ARG A 866 9.06 -25.28 -8.17
C ARG A 866 9.00 -24.76 -9.60
N THR A 867 9.78 -25.38 -10.48
CA THR A 867 9.82 -25.04 -11.90
C THR A 867 9.02 -25.99 -12.77
N VAL A 868 8.89 -25.70 -14.07
CA VAL A 868 8.25 -26.57 -15.05
C VAL A 868 9.11 -27.81 -15.27
N GLY A 869 8.68 -28.96 -14.76
CA GLY A 869 9.13 -30.26 -15.28
C GLY A 869 10.60 -30.65 -15.05
N ILE A 870 11.37 -29.95 -14.19
CA ILE A 870 12.73 -30.40 -13.84
C ILE A 870 12.63 -31.67 -12.97
N SER A 871 12.79 -32.83 -13.60
CA SER A 871 13.01 -34.13 -12.94
C SER A 871 14.45 -34.31 -12.44
N SER A 872 15.32 -33.33 -12.70
CA SER A 872 16.78 -33.41 -12.61
C SER A 872 17.44 -32.33 -11.73
N GLY A 873 16.69 -31.65 -10.85
CA GLY A 873 17.20 -30.63 -9.91
C GLY A 873 17.53 -29.24 -10.51
N ILE A 874 17.37 -28.18 -9.71
CA ILE A 874 17.51 -26.77 -10.16
C ILE A 874 18.94 -26.35 -10.54
N ARG A 875 19.93 -27.21 -10.29
CA ARG A 875 21.32 -26.96 -10.69
C ARG A 875 21.63 -27.54 -12.07
N ASN A 876 20.83 -28.46 -12.63
CA ASN A 876 21.15 -29.15 -13.89
C ASN A 876 21.38 -28.20 -15.08
N PRO A 877 22.62 -27.96 -15.53
CA PRO A 877 22.93 -26.98 -16.58
C PRO A 877 22.50 -27.43 -17.98
N LYS A 878 21.96 -28.64 -18.16
CA LYS A 878 21.41 -29.13 -19.44
C LYS A 878 19.89 -29.00 -19.56
N ALA A 879 19.19 -28.59 -18.50
CA ALA A 879 17.74 -28.38 -18.55
C ALA A 879 17.42 -27.29 -19.58
N THR A 880 16.33 -27.41 -20.33
CA THR A 880 15.90 -26.43 -21.34
C THR A 880 15.54 -25.06 -20.70
N PRO A 881 15.53 -23.95 -21.47
CA PRO A 881 15.17 -22.63 -20.92
C PRO A 881 13.80 -22.60 -20.23
N VAL A 882 12.84 -23.38 -20.75
CA VAL A 882 11.48 -23.48 -20.23
C VAL A 882 11.44 -24.21 -18.89
N GLU A 883 12.31 -25.20 -18.70
CA GLU A 883 12.37 -25.99 -17.48
C GLU A 883 12.80 -25.17 -16.25
N TYR A 884 13.54 -24.07 -16.44
CA TYR A 884 13.91 -23.15 -15.36
C TYR A 884 12.83 -22.12 -14.97
N LYS A 885 11.68 -22.17 -15.63
CA LYS A 885 10.57 -21.22 -15.38
C LYS A 885 9.67 -21.71 -14.25
N PRO A 886 9.08 -20.80 -13.45
CA PRO A 886 8.10 -21.19 -12.43
C PRO A 886 6.93 -21.99 -13.04
N SER A 887 6.50 -23.04 -12.34
CA SER A 887 5.40 -23.90 -12.79
C SER A 887 4.04 -23.20 -12.76
N LYS A 888 3.27 -23.29 -13.85
CA LYS A 888 1.91 -22.73 -13.93
C LYS A 888 0.85 -23.38 -13.03
N ASN A 889 1.21 -24.47 -12.33
CA ASN A 889 0.28 -25.28 -11.55
C ASN A 889 0.07 -24.74 -10.12
N TYR A 890 0.78 -23.69 -9.73
CA TYR A 890 0.71 -23.12 -8.38
C TYR A 890 0.21 -21.68 -8.43
N ARG A 891 -0.52 -21.29 -7.38
CA ARG A 891 -1.07 -19.95 -7.22
C ARG A 891 -0.50 -19.30 -5.96
N THR A 892 0.14 -18.14 -6.13
CA THR A 892 0.58 -17.28 -5.02
C THR A 892 -0.57 -16.43 -4.50
N LEU A 893 -0.42 -15.82 -3.31
CA LEU A 893 -1.40 -14.85 -2.82
C LEU A 893 -1.60 -13.70 -3.83
N LEU A 894 -0.53 -13.27 -4.52
CA LEU A 894 -0.63 -12.28 -5.60
C LEU A 894 -1.45 -12.79 -6.77
N SER A 895 -1.25 -14.04 -7.23
CA SER A 895 -2.06 -14.59 -8.32
C SER A 895 -3.55 -14.58 -7.98
N VAL A 896 -3.94 -14.91 -6.75
CA VAL A 896 -5.34 -14.92 -6.31
C VAL A 896 -5.92 -13.50 -6.18
N LEU A 897 -5.06 -12.51 -5.91
CA LEU A 897 -5.44 -11.10 -5.90
C LEU A 897 -5.50 -10.48 -7.32
N ILE A 898 -4.80 -11.05 -8.29
CA ILE A 898 -4.77 -10.63 -9.69
C ILE A 898 -5.88 -11.33 -10.50
N GLU A 899 -6.14 -12.61 -10.23
CA GLU A 899 -6.94 -13.51 -11.05
C GLU A 899 -8.18 -14.04 -10.31
N GLY A 900 -9.27 -14.21 -11.06
CA GLY A 900 -10.51 -14.84 -10.64
C GLY A 900 -10.51 -16.37 -10.74
N THR A 901 -11.69 -16.96 -10.50
CA THR A 901 -11.94 -18.41 -10.55
C THR A 901 -12.25 -18.89 -11.98
N SER A 902 -12.02 -20.17 -12.27
CA SER A 902 -12.41 -20.82 -13.52
C SER A 902 -13.93 -21.00 -13.60
N THR A 903 -14.59 -20.43 -14.62
CA THR A 903 -15.97 -20.81 -14.96
C THR A 903 -15.99 -22.14 -15.72
N PRO A 904 -17.11 -22.89 -15.76
CA PRO A 904 -17.23 -24.18 -16.45
C PRO A 904 -16.85 -24.17 -17.95
N THR A 905 -16.73 -22.98 -18.54
CA THR A 905 -16.49 -22.74 -19.96
C THR A 905 -15.06 -22.34 -20.33
N SER A 906 -14.18 -22.02 -19.36
CA SER A 906 -12.78 -21.64 -19.68
C SER A 906 -11.79 -22.26 -18.70
N THR A 907 -10.96 -23.17 -19.20
CA THR A 907 -9.98 -23.94 -18.44
C THR A 907 -8.63 -23.25 -18.24
N ASP A 908 -8.37 -22.10 -18.87
CA ASP A 908 -7.04 -21.46 -18.89
C ASP A 908 -7.08 -19.99 -18.41
N ARG A 909 -7.72 -19.73 -17.24
CA ARG A 909 -7.80 -18.38 -16.64
C ARG A 909 -6.54 -17.93 -15.86
N ASN A 910 -5.44 -18.68 -15.90
CA ASN A 910 -4.15 -18.31 -15.26
C ASN A 910 -3.43 -17.12 -15.96
N ARG A 911 -4.21 -16.24 -16.60
CA ARG A 911 -3.78 -15.14 -17.48
C ARG A 911 -4.71 -13.93 -17.39
N MET A 912 -5.86 -14.03 -16.72
CA MET A 912 -6.86 -12.95 -16.62
C MET A 912 -6.55 -12.01 -15.46
N THR A 913 -6.84 -10.71 -15.61
CA THR A 913 -6.68 -9.69 -14.55
C THR A 913 -8.05 -9.20 -14.11
N ASP A 914 -8.77 -10.04 -13.37
CA ASP A 914 -10.15 -9.84 -12.93
C ASP A 914 -10.30 -9.86 -11.39
N GLY A 915 -9.19 -9.96 -10.66
CA GLY A 915 -9.13 -9.89 -9.19
C GLY A 915 -9.13 -8.46 -8.61
N PRO A 916 -9.18 -8.32 -7.27
CA PRO A 916 -9.26 -7.02 -6.60
C PRO A 916 -8.11 -6.06 -6.90
N LEU A 917 -6.91 -6.56 -7.23
CA LEU A 917 -5.78 -5.69 -7.59
C LEU A 917 -5.96 -5.00 -8.93
N ASP A 918 -6.72 -5.57 -9.88
CA ASP A 918 -7.06 -4.88 -11.13
C ASP A 918 -7.96 -3.66 -10.83
N LEU A 919 -8.92 -3.81 -9.91
CA LEU A 919 -9.76 -2.69 -9.46
C LEU A 919 -8.90 -1.58 -8.84
N LEU A 920 -7.98 -1.93 -7.94
CA LEU A 920 -7.08 -0.96 -7.29
C LEU A 920 -6.23 -0.25 -8.34
N SER A 921 -5.71 -0.98 -9.32
CA SER A 921 -4.85 -0.43 -10.38
C SER A 921 -5.58 0.58 -11.29
N LYS A 922 -6.92 0.55 -11.34
CA LYS A 922 -7.78 1.47 -12.09
C LYS A 922 -8.13 2.75 -11.32
N THR A 923 -7.61 2.91 -10.12
CA THR A 923 -7.75 4.12 -9.27
C THR A 923 -6.43 4.86 -9.15
N ASP A 924 -6.43 6.08 -8.61
CA ASP A 924 -5.19 6.85 -8.40
C ASP A 924 -4.52 6.61 -7.03
N ILE A 925 -4.95 5.58 -6.27
CA ILE A 925 -4.47 5.28 -4.90
C ILE A 925 -2.93 5.26 -4.83
N LEU A 926 -2.27 4.50 -5.71
CA LEU A 926 -0.82 4.32 -5.64
C LEU A 926 -0.06 5.61 -5.98
N SER A 927 -0.55 6.35 -6.98
CA SER A 927 -0.02 7.68 -7.31
C SER A 927 -0.20 8.65 -6.12
N GLY A 928 -1.38 8.62 -5.49
CA GLY A 928 -1.71 9.42 -4.31
C GLY A 928 -0.81 9.10 -3.12
N LEU A 929 -0.50 7.82 -2.89
CA LEU A 929 0.35 7.38 -1.79
C LEU A 929 1.80 7.84 -1.99
N ILE A 930 2.31 7.74 -3.21
CA ILE A 930 3.63 8.21 -3.58
C ILE A 930 3.72 9.73 -3.40
N LYS A 931 2.74 10.49 -3.90
CA LYS A 931 2.69 11.96 -3.70
C LYS A 931 2.65 12.32 -2.22
N PHE A 932 1.77 11.69 -1.45
CA PHE A 932 1.63 11.92 -0.01
C PHE A 932 2.95 11.66 0.72
N THR A 933 3.56 10.50 0.49
CA THR A 933 4.82 10.11 1.14
C THR A 933 5.98 11.03 0.73
N THR A 934 6.04 11.40 -0.55
CA THR A 934 7.08 12.32 -1.07
C THR A 934 6.93 13.71 -0.47
N ASN A 935 5.71 14.25 -0.40
CA ASN A 935 5.44 15.56 0.18
C ASN A 935 5.68 15.63 1.69
N LEU A 936 5.55 14.49 2.39
CA LEU A 936 5.95 14.37 3.80
C LEU A 936 7.48 14.44 3.98
N GLY A 937 8.26 14.13 2.94
CA GLY A 937 9.71 14.24 2.94
C GLY A 937 10.27 15.67 2.93
N ASP A 938 9.41 16.67 2.75
CA ASP A 938 9.81 18.08 2.68
C ASP A 938 10.54 18.53 3.97
N PRO A 939 11.77 19.08 3.88
CA PRO A 939 12.48 19.65 5.02
C PRO A 939 11.68 20.72 5.78
N ALA A 940 10.82 21.50 5.10
CA ALA A 940 9.96 22.49 5.73
C ALA A 940 8.84 21.89 6.59
N LYS A 941 8.53 20.59 6.41
CA LYS A 941 7.51 19.83 7.14
C LYS A 941 8.11 18.85 8.14
N ALA A 942 9.38 19.05 8.55
CA ALA A 942 10.08 18.13 9.43
C ALA A 942 9.38 17.91 10.78
N ASP A 943 8.78 18.97 11.36
CA ASP A 943 8.01 18.92 12.60
C ASP A 943 6.74 18.06 12.48
N ALA A 944 6.04 18.16 11.34
CA ALA A 944 4.87 17.34 11.03
C ALA A 944 5.25 15.88 10.76
N ARG A 945 6.26 15.66 9.91
CA ARG A 945 6.76 14.33 9.55
C ARG A 945 7.20 13.55 10.77
N ASP A 946 7.99 14.16 11.63
CA ASP A 946 8.56 13.48 12.79
C ASP A 946 7.45 13.06 13.76
N LYS A 947 6.48 13.95 14.03
CA LYS A 947 5.29 13.62 14.83
C LYS A 947 4.40 12.55 14.20
N ILE A 948 4.14 12.59 12.89
CA ILE A 948 3.34 11.56 12.20
C ILE A 948 4.05 10.21 12.28
N MET A 949 5.36 10.15 12.01
CA MET A 949 6.13 8.92 12.04
C MET A 949 6.30 8.36 13.46
N ASP A 950 6.51 9.22 14.45
CA ASP A 950 6.56 8.85 15.87
C ASP A 950 5.18 8.40 16.36
N GLY A 951 4.10 9.02 15.86
CA GLY A 951 2.72 8.63 16.13
C GLY A 951 2.37 7.24 15.59
N LEU A 952 2.69 6.99 14.32
CA LEU A 952 2.55 5.66 13.69
C LEU A 952 3.39 4.61 14.43
N SER A 953 4.62 4.96 14.82
CA SER A 953 5.48 4.09 15.61
C SER A 953 4.89 3.83 17.00
N GLY A 954 4.33 4.83 17.67
CA GLY A 954 3.67 4.69 18.96
C GLY A 954 2.48 3.73 18.91
N ILE A 955 1.62 3.87 17.89
CA ILE A 955 0.46 3.01 17.65
C ILE A 955 0.89 1.57 17.35
N LEU A 956 1.73 1.37 16.33
CA LEU A 956 2.11 0.04 15.86
C LEU A 956 3.05 -0.72 16.81
N ASN A 957 3.75 -0.02 17.73
CA ASN A 957 4.58 -0.68 18.74
C ASN A 957 3.70 -1.49 19.71
N GLN A 958 2.51 -0.98 19.95
CA GLN A 958 1.54 -1.60 20.84
C GLN A 958 0.77 -2.71 20.14
N THR A 959 0.75 -2.74 18.80
CA THR A 959 0.20 -3.85 18.02
C THR A 959 1.24 -4.97 17.88
N LYS A 960 0.94 -6.16 18.43
CA LYS A 960 1.84 -7.32 18.45
C LYS A 960 1.12 -8.61 18.10
N LEU A 961 1.92 -9.64 17.82
CA LEU A 961 1.46 -11.01 17.73
C LEU A 961 1.48 -11.67 19.11
N TRP A 962 0.64 -12.67 19.36
CA TRP A 962 0.62 -13.46 20.61
C TRP A 962 1.96 -14.15 20.89
N SER A 963 2.67 -14.56 19.83
CA SER A 963 4.02 -15.13 19.95
C SER A 963 5.00 -14.19 20.65
N ASP A 964 4.82 -12.89 20.46
CA ASP A 964 5.68 -11.86 21.05
C ASP A 964 5.34 -11.58 22.53
N CYS A 965 4.24 -12.16 23.01
CA CYS A 965 3.66 -11.96 24.34
C CYS A 965 3.82 -13.19 25.27
N GLY A 966 4.60 -14.20 24.89
CA GLY A 966 4.89 -15.36 25.74
C GLY A 966 3.96 -16.58 25.57
N GLY A 967 3.18 -16.66 24.49
CA GLY A 967 2.43 -17.85 24.09
C GLY A 967 0.90 -17.73 24.14
N GLU A 968 0.20 -18.83 23.84
CA GLU A 968 -1.28 -18.94 23.83
C GLU A 968 -1.86 -18.91 25.25
N ALA A 969 -1.99 -17.71 25.83
CA ALA A 969 -2.95 -17.46 26.90
C ALA A 969 -3.64 -16.11 26.64
N ASN A 970 -4.89 -16.01 27.11
CA ASN A 970 -5.83 -14.92 26.88
C ASN A 970 -5.16 -13.53 26.95
N PHE A 971 -5.59 -12.63 26.08
CA PHE A 971 -5.18 -11.24 26.01
C PHE A 971 -5.12 -10.55 27.39
N GLN A 972 -6.06 -10.90 28.28
CA GLN A 972 -6.16 -10.37 29.65
C GLN A 972 -4.97 -10.74 30.58
N THR A 973 -4.20 -11.80 30.29
CA THR A 973 -3.15 -12.30 31.19
C THR A 973 -1.72 -12.06 30.69
N ASN A 974 -1.48 -12.13 29.37
CA ASN A 974 -0.10 -12.11 28.84
C ASN A 974 0.38 -10.71 28.44
N CYS A 975 -0.51 -9.90 27.86
CA CYS A 975 -0.20 -8.59 27.30
C CYS A 975 -1.34 -7.58 27.55
N PRO A 976 -1.84 -7.42 28.78
CA PRO A 976 -3.12 -6.75 29.08
C PRO A 976 -3.24 -5.32 28.53
N ASN A 977 -2.11 -4.64 28.32
CA ASN A 977 -2.08 -3.27 27.80
C ASN A 977 -1.81 -3.19 26.28
N GLN A 978 -1.36 -4.23 25.59
CA GLN A 978 -0.97 -4.21 24.16
C GLN A 978 -2.13 -4.63 23.24
N PHE A 979 -2.07 -4.51 21.91
CA PHE A 979 -3.13 -4.96 20.99
C PHE A 979 -2.68 -6.21 20.24
N ALA A 980 -3.48 -7.27 20.29
CA ALA A 980 -3.24 -8.48 19.51
C ALA A 980 -3.86 -8.31 18.12
N ILE A 981 -3.03 -8.20 17.08
CA ILE A 981 -3.55 -8.19 15.69
C ILE A 981 -4.00 -9.59 15.23
N ASP A 982 -3.53 -10.63 15.93
CA ASP A 982 -3.88 -12.00 15.61
C ASP A 982 -5.37 -12.29 15.72
N GLU A 983 -6.09 -11.66 16.65
CA GLU A 983 -7.55 -11.82 16.76
C GLU A 983 -8.24 -11.36 15.47
N GLY A 984 -7.83 -10.22 14.92
CA GLY A 984 -8.36 -9.71 13.65
C GLY A 984 -7.94 -10.56 12.44
N ILE A 985 -6.69 -11.06 12.42
CA ILE A 985 -6.20 -11.98 11.39
C ILE A 985 -6.99 -13.29 11.44
N ASP A 986 -7.18 -13.84 12.63
CA ASP A 986 -7.88 -15.10 12.85
C ASP A 986 -9.35 -14.95 12.52
N TRP A 987 -10.00 -13.87 12.96
CA TRP A 987 -11.37 -13.52 12.58
C TRP A 987 -11.54 -13.48 11.06
N LEU A 988 -10.63 -12.82 10.33
CA LEU A 988 -10.67 -12.75 8.88
C LEU A 988 -10.51 -14.14 8.24
N VAL A 989 -9.52 -14.91 8.69
CA VAL A 989 -9.25 -16.26 8.18
C VAL A 989 -10.43 -17.18 8.44
N TYR A 990 -11.01 -17.15 9.64
CA TYR A 990 -12.21 -17.89 9.97
C TYR A 990 -13.36 -17.48 9.06
N ARG A 991 -13.61 -16.18 8.84
CA ARG A 991 -14.73 -15.75 7.99
C ARG A 991 -14.57 -16.12 6.51
N VAL A 992 -13.33 -16.24 6.05
CA VAL A 992 -13.01 -16.81 4.72
C VAL A 992 -13.28 -18.31 4.71
N ALA A 993 -12.92 -19.06 5.76
CA ALA A 993 -13.02 -20.52 5.85
C ALA A 993 -14.39 -21.08 6.35
N ASP A 994 -15.23 -20.27 6.97
CA ASP A 994 -16.46 -20.64 7.70
C ASP A 994 -17.59 -21.17 6.81
N LYS A 995 -17.45 -21.12 5.47
CA LYS A 995 -18.51 -21.51 4.54
C LYS A 995 -18.03 -22.32 3.33
N TYR A 996 -17.04 -23.20 3.54
CA TYR A 996 -16.48 -24.04 2.48
C TYR A 996 -17.56 -24.79 1.69
N ASP A 997 -18.56 -25.36 2.38
CA ASP A 997 -19.61 -26.17 1.76
C ASP A 997 -20.94 -25.43 1.52
N ASP A 998 -21.18 -24.30 2.20
CA ASP A 998 -22.47 -23.60 2.18
C ASP A 998 -22.64 -22.62 1.01
N ARG A 999 -21.54 -22.23 0.34
CA ARG A 999 -21.57 -21.26 -0.76
C ARG A 999 -21.46 -21.97 -2.12
N PRO A 1000 -22.42 -21.79 -3.05
CA PRO A 1000 -22.33 -22.41 -4.37
C PRO A 1000 -21.21 -21.77 -5.18
N ARG A 1001 -20.10 -22.49 -5.32
CA ARG A 1001 -18.90 -22.05 -6.06
C ARG A 1001 -19.13 -21.84 -7.55
N ASN A 1002 -20.13 -22.53 -8.10
CA ASN A 1002 -20.51 -22.47 -9.50
C ASN A 1002 -21.55 -21.37 -9.78
N ASP A 1003 -22.12 -20.75 -8.74
CA ASP A 1003 -23.11 -19.67 -8.86
C ASP A 1003 -22.80 -18.49 -7.92
N LEU A 1004 -22.15 -17.46 -8.48
CA LEU A 1004 -21.78 -16.24 -7.76
C LEU A 1004 -22.98 -15.30 -7.50
N TYR A 1005 -24.15 -15.60 -8.06
CA TYR A 1005 -25.38 -14.82 -7.90
C TYR A 1005 -26.32 -15.39 -6.85
N ASP A 1006 -25.96 -16.50 -6.22
CA ASP A 1006 -26.74 -17.12 -5.16
C ASP A 1006 -26.93 -16.18 -3.93
N PRO A 1007 -28.11 -16.19 -3.27
CA PRO A 1007 -28.39 -15.34 -2.11
C PRO A 1007 -27.42 -15.49 -0.93
N SER A 1008 -26.71 -16.61 -0.80
CA SER A 1008 -25.68 -16.79 0.23
C SER A 1008 -24.53 -15.78 0.15
N TRP A 1009 -24.33 -15.13 -0.99
CA TRP A 1009 -23.31 -14.11 -1.22
C TRP A 1009 -23.74 -12.68 -0.88
N VAL A 1010 -25.00 -12.45 -0.47
CA VAL A 1010 -25.55 -11.11 -0.22
C VAL A 1010 -24.71 -10.29 0.76
N LYS A 1011 -24.16 -10.91 1.82
CA LYS A 1011 -23.31 -10.20 2.79
C LYS A 1011 -22.05 -9.59 2.15
N VAL A 1012 -21.46 -10.25 1.14
CA VAL A 1012 -20.29 -9.73 0.42
C VAL A 1012 -20.71 -8.62 -0.54
N ASP A 1013 -21.85 -8.78 -1.22
CA ASP A 1013 -22.41 -7.73 -2.08
C ASP A 1013 -22.69 -6.45 -1.28
N ASP A 1014 -23.28 -6.60 -0.11
CA ASP A 1014 -23.61 -5.49 0.77
C ASP A 1014 -22.38 -4.85 1.38
N LEU A 1015 -21.34 -5.61 1.74
CA LEU A 1015 -20.07 -5.05 2.19
C LEU A 1015 -19.44 -4.17 1.11
N VAL A 1016 -19.34 -4.68 -0.13
CA VAL A 1016 -18.78 -3.92 -1.27
C VAL A 1016 -19.60 -2.67 -1.55
N ARG A 1017 -20.94 -2.77 -1.51
CA ARG A 1017 -21.85 -1.61 -1.65
C ARG A 1017 -21.69 -0.61 -0.51
N ARG A 1018 -21.56 -1.06 0.74
CA ARG A 1018 -21.37 -0.18 1.90
C ARG A 1018 -20.05 0.58 1.80
N ILE A 1019 -18.95 -0.10 1.48
CA ILE A 1019 -17.65 0.57 1.27
C ILE A 1019 -17.78 1.59 0.14
N ARG A 1020 -18.37 1.21 -0.99
CA ARG A 1020 -18.65 2.12 -2.10
C ARG A 1020 -19.44 3.34 -1.63
N ASP A 1021 -20.55 3.14 -0.94
CA ASP A 1021 -21.49 4.21 -0.62
C ASP A 1021 -20.97 5.12 0.50
N TYR A 1022 -20.22 4.60 1.47
CA TYR A 1022 -19.71 5.40 2.59
C TYR A 1022 -18.33 6.02 2.36
N VAL A 1023 -17.54 5.49 1.42
CA VAL A 1023 -16.14 5.92 1.24
C VAL A 1023 -15.93 6.71 -0.07
N SER A 1024 -16.68 6.41 -1.14
CA SER A 1024 -16.48 7.05 -2.45
C SER A 1024 -16.77 8.56 -2.46
N ARG A 1025 -16.12 9.31 -3.35
CA ARG A 1025 -16.41 10.72 -3.63
C ARG A 1025 -17.73 10.88 -4.38
N SER A 1026 -17.98 9.96 -5.31
CA SER A 1026 -19.16 9.87 -6.17
C SER A 1026 -20.45 9.57 -5.39
N SER A 1027 -20.33 8.94 -4.22
CA SER A 1027 -21.48 8.69 -3.35
C SER A 1027 -21.91 9.94 -2.56
N GLY A 1028 -23.21 10.19 -2.49
CA GLY A 1028 -23.78 11.20 -1.60
C GLY A 1028 -23.96 10.74 -0.15
N TRP A 1029 -23.72 9.45 0.15
CA TRP A 1029 -23.68 8.88 1.51
C TRP A 1029 -22.27 8.89 2.14
N SER A 1030 -21.31 9.50 1.45
CA SER A 1030 -19.90 9.43 1.82
C SER A 1030 -19.62 10.11 3.16
N LEU A 1031 -19.16 9.33 4.14
CA LEU A 1031 -18.70 9.81 5.44
C LEU A 1031 -17.39 10.59 5.33
N VAL A 1032 -16.64 10.36 4.25
CA VAL A 1032 -15.36 11.03 3.99
C VAL A 1032 -15.55 12.53 3.77
N LYS A 1033 -16.73 12.98 3.31
CA LYS A 1033 -17.07 14.41 3.22
C LYS A 1033 -17.14 15.07 4.60
N SER A 1034 -17.76 14.39 5.57
CA SER A 1034 -17.82 14.86 6.96
C SER A 1034 -16.43 14.86 7.59
N LEU A 1035 -15.61 13.84 7.31
CA LEU A 1035 -14.21 13.78 7.75
C LEU A 1035 -13.36 14.91 7.15
N ASP A 1036 -13.51 15.17 5.85
CA ASP A 1036 -12.82 16.23 5.11
C ASP A 1036 -13.13 17.62 5.71
N PHE A 1037 -14.41 17.87 6.01
CA PHE A 1037 -14.86 19.07 6.70
C PHE A 1037 -14.33 19.15 8.14
N LEU A 1038 -14.37 18.05 8.90
CA LEU A 1038 -13.87 18.00 10.27
C LEU A 1038 -12.37 18.31 10.33
N LEU A 1039 -11.57 17.77 9.41
CA LEU A 1039 -10.16 18.11 9.32
C LEU A 1039 -9.94 19.58 8.94
N ASP A 1040 -10.74 20.15 8.04
CA ASP A 1040 -10.69 21.59 7.75
C ASP A 1040 -11.06 22.44 8.96
N LEU A 1041 -12.11 22.06 9.69
CA LEU A 1041 -12.54 22.74 10.92
C LEU A 1041 -11.41 22.76 11.94
N LEU A 1042 -10.79 21.61 12.20
CA LEU A 1042 -9.71 21.49 13.19
C LEU A 1042 -8.44 22.26 12.75
N LEU A 1043 -8.10 22.25 11.46
CA LEU A 1043 -7.00 23.05 10.91
C LEU A 1043 -7.27 24.56 11.01
N ASP A 1044 -8.49 24.99 10.74
CA ASP A 1044 -8.89 26.41 10.79
C ASP A 1044 -8.94 26.93 12.25
N ILE A 1045 -9.32 26.07 13.21
CA ILE A 1045 -9.40 26.40 14.64
C ILE A 1045 -8.04 26.41 15.35
N GLN A 1046 -7.04 25.71 14.78
CA GLN A 1046 -5.66 25.63 15.28
C GLN A 1046 -5.56 25.16 16.74
N LEU A 1047 -5.76 23.86 16.95
CA LEU A 1047 -5.61 23.26 18.28
C LEU A 1047 -4.15 23.26 18.75
N THR A 1048 -3.93 23.66 20.01
CA THR A 1048 -2.67 23.52 20.72
C THR A 1048 -2.45 22.07 21.18
N ALA A 1049 -1.21 21.69 21.50
CA ALA A 1049 -0.91 20.35 22.01
C ALA A 1049 -1.70 20.00 23.28
N GLY A 1050 -1.87 20.97 24.20
CA GLY A 1050 -2.69 20.77 25.40
C GLY A 1050 -4.18 20.57 25.08
N GLU A 1051 -4.72 21.30 24.10
CA GLU A 1051 -6.11 21.11 23.65
C GLU A 1051 -6.33 19.73 23.00
N ILE A 1052 -5.33 19.19 22.29
CA ILE A 1052 -5.39 17.83 21.73
C ILE A 1052 -5.46 16.78 22.84
N THR A 1053 -4.56 16.87 23.84
CA THR A 1053 -4.57 15.96 25.00
C THR A 1053 -5.90 16.01 25.74
N ASN A 1054 -6.42 17.21 26.02
CA ASN A 1054 -7.71 17.39 26.70
C ASN A 1054 -8.89 16.85 25.88
N THR A 1055 -8.82 16.92 24.54
CA THR A 1055 -9.84 16.33 23.65
C THR A 1055 -9.83 14.81 23.72
N LEU A 1056 -8.65 14.20 23.72
CA LEU A 1056 -8.53 12.75 23.86
C LEU A 1056 -8.92 12.28 25.27
N ASP A 1057 -8.62 13.07 26.31
CA ASP A 1057 -9.09 12.79 27.68
C ASP A 1057 -10.61 12.81 27.76
N LEU A 1058 -11.26 13.84 27.19
CA LEU A 1058 -12.72 13.90 27.14
C LEU A 1058 -13.31 12.73 26.32
N LEU A 1059 -12.73 12.39 25.17
CA LEU A 1059 -13.17 11.24 24.39
C LEU A 1059 -13.01 9.94 25.17
N SER A 1060 -11.90 9.76 25.89
CA SER A 1060 -11.67 8.58 26.73
C SER A 1060 -12.74 8.44 27.81
N SER A 1061 -13.21 9.57 28.36
CA SER A 1061 -14.24 9.63 29.41
C SER A 1061 -15.57 8.99 29.01
N LEU A 1062 -15.84 8.87 27.70
CA LEU A 1062 -17.04 8.24 27.17
C LEU A 1062 -17.06 6.71 27.34
N PHE A 1063 -15.93 6.07 27.60
CA PHE A 1063 -15.81 4.61 27.58
C PHE A 1063 -15.60 3.97 28.97
N TYR A 1064 -15.56 4.77 30.04
CA TYR A 1064 -15.39 4.27 31.42
C TYR A 1064 -16.19 5.07 32.45
N VAL A 1065 -16.29 4.50 33.65
CA VAL A 1065 -16.79 5.15 34.87
C VAL A 1065 -15.78 4.86 35.98
N GLY A 1066 -15.19 5.90 36.61
CA GLY A 1066 -14.18 5.78 37.67
C GLY A 1066 -13.44 7.09 38.03
N ASP A 1067 -12.83 7.18 39.22
CA ASP A 1067 -12.09 8.35 39.73
C ASP A 1067 -10.62 8.37 39.25
N ASP A 1068 -10.19 9.48 38.64
CA ASP A 1068 -8.84 9.69 38.08
C ASP A 1068 -7.74 9.90 39.15
N THR A 1069 -8.09 10.03 40.43
CA THR A 1069 -7.13 10.36 41.50
C THR A 1069 -6.42 9.16 42.15
N ASP A 1070 -6.78 7.92 41.80
CA ASP A 1070 -6.17 6.71 42.39
C ASP A 1070 -5.74 5.67 41.34
N LEU A 1071 -4.54 5.87 40.78
CA LEU A 1071 -3.90 5.00 39.78
C LEU A 1071 -3.73 3.53 40.21
N ASN A 1072 -3.90 3.20 41.50
CA ASN A 1072 -3.67 1.86 42.05
C ASN A 1072 -4.96 1.12 42.43
N ASN A 1073 -6.14 1.71 42.26
CA ASN A 1073 -7.39 1.11 42.69
C ASN A 1073 -8.20 0.55 41.51
N SER A 1074 -7.83 -0.66 41.09
CA SER A 1074 -8.44 -1.41 39.98
C SER A 1074 -9.93 -1.77 40.18
N ALA A 1075 -10.53 -1.43 41.32
CA ALA A 1075 -11.93 -1.72 41.63
C ALA A 1075 -12.93 -0.69 41.08
N LEU A 1076 -12.48 0.48 40.60
CA LEU A 1076 -13.35 1.59 40.19
C LEU A 1076 -13.18 2.06 38.74
N ASP A 1077 -12.20 1.60 37.96
CA ASP A 1077 -12.07 1.94 36.53
C ASP A 1077 -12.80 0.90 35.68
N THR A 1078 -14.14 1.02 35.65
CA THR A 1078 -15.02 0.03 35.01
C THR A 1078 -15.36 0.47 33.59
N ARG A 1079 -15.09 -0.41 32.62
CA ARG A 1079 -15.52 -0.27 31.22
C ARG A 1079 -17.05 -0.18 31.12
N THR A 1080 -17.52 0.58 30.14
CA THR A 1080 -18.95 0.79 29.90
C THR A 1080 -19.24 0.90 28.41
N TYR A 1081 -20.43 0.47 28.00
CA TYR A 1081 -20.86 0.39 26.60
C TYR A 1081 -21.94 1.40 26.24
N THR A 1082 -21.86 2.59 26.83
CA THR A 1082 -22.99 3.52 26.88
C THR A 1082 -23.46 3.91 25.48
N ILE A 1083 -22.55 4.14 24.52
CA ILE A 1083 -22.92 4.61 23.17
C ILE A 1083 -23.51 3.45 22.36
N SER A 1084 -22.82 2.30 22.32
CA SER A 1084 -23.29 1.11 21.64
C SER A 1084 -24.65 0.66 22.17
N ASP A 1085 -24.85 0.62 23.49
CA ASP A 1085 -26.11 0.17 24.08
C ASP A 1085 -27.26 1.11 23.72
N ILE A 1086 -27.03 2.43 23.71
CA ILE A 1086 -28.04 3.42 23.27
C ILE A 1086 -28.42 3.16 21.80
N VAL A 1087 -27.43 2.94 20.93
CA VAL A 1087 -27.64 2.76 19.49
C VAL A 1087 -28.28 1.42 19.17
N THR A 1088 -27.98 0.35 19.90
CA THR A 1088 -28.50 -1.01 19.61
C THR A 1088 -29.83 -1.30 20.29
N THR A 1089 -30.15 -0.66 21.43
CA THR A 1089 -31.42 -0.92 22.14
C THR A 1089 -32.51 0.12 21.85
N SER A 1090 -32.13 1.39 21.72
CA SER A 1090 -33.11 2.49 21.78
C SER A 1090 -33.41 3.11 20.42
N LEU A 1091 -32.48 3.03 19.45
CA LEU A 1091 -32.67 3.52 18.09
C LEU A 1091 -33.52 2.60 17.18
N PRO A 1092 -33.38 1.26 17.21
CA PRO A 1092 -34.08 0.39 16.25
C PRO A 1092 -35.61 0.50 16.29
N PRO A 1093 -36.27 0.52 17.46
CA PRO A 1093 -37.73 0.67 17.51
C PRO A 1093 -38.24 2.01 16.93
N VAL A 1094 -37.41 3.07 17.00
CA VAL A 1094 -37.73 4.36 16.41
C VAL A 1094 -37.64 4.28 14.89
N LEU A 1095 -36.58 3.66 14.36
CA LEU A 1095 -36.41 3.43 12.92
C LEU A 1095 -37.57 2.60 12.34
N ASP A 1096 -37.95 1.51 13.01
CA ASP A 1096 -39.07 0.66 12.57
C ASP A 1096 -40.40 1.42 12.53
N SER A 1097 -40.65 2.29 13.53
CA SER A 1097 -41.88 3.09 13.58
C SER A 1097 -41.96 4.12 12.45
N MET A 1098 -40.81 4.60 11.96
CA MET A 1098 -40.71 5.61 10.90
C MET A 1098 -40.57 5.01 9.50
N ALA A 1099 -40.13 3.75 9.39
CA ALA A 1099 -39.84 3.06 8.14
C ALA A 1099 -40.96 3.15 7.07
N PRO A 1100 -42.26 2.97 7.41
CA PRO A 1100 -43.35 3.07 6.42
C PRO A 1100 -43.45 4.44 5.73
N TYR A 1101 -42.89 5.47 6.34
CA TYR A 1101 -42.91 6.86 5.86
C TYR A 1101 -41.52 7.37 5.43
N GLY A 1102 -40.52 6.48 5.33
CA GLY A 1102 -39.13 6.83 5.00
C GLY A 1102 -38.98 7.66 3.71
N ARG A 1103 -39.73 7.30 2.66
CA ARG A 1103 -39.71 8.04 1.38
C ARG A 1103 -40.18 9.49 1.54
N ASN A 1104 -41.23 9.67 2.33
CA ASN A 1104 -41.86 10.95 2.58
C ASN A 1104 -40.92 11.84 3.44
N LEU A 1105 -40.23 11.25 4.42
CA LEU A 1105 -39.18 11.90 5.20
C LEU A 1105 -38.03 12.42 4.34
N TYR A 1106 -37.58 11.63 3.36
CA TYR A 1106 -36.48 12.04 2.46
C TYR A 1106 -36.88 13.23 1.58
N ALA A 1107 -38.11 13.25 1.05
CA ALA A 1107 -38.62 14.38 0.26
C ALA A 1107 -38.70 15.67 1.08
N THR A 1108 -39.32 15.61 2.26
CA THR A 1108 -39.48 16.78 3.12
C THR A 1108 -38.13 17.24 3.68
N GLY A 1109 -37.27 16.30 4.09
CA GLY A 1109 -35.91 16.58 4.55
C GLY A 1109 -35.05 17.27 3.49
N TYR A 1110 -35.17 16.88 2.21
CA TYR A 1110 -34.52 17.60 1.10
C TYR A 1110 -34.99 19.04 1.01
N GLN A 1111 -36.30 19.29 1.03
CA GLN A 1111 -36.82 20.66 0.88
C GLN A 1111 -36.44 21.55 2.09
N LEU A 1112 -36.39 20.98 3.29
CA LEU A 1112 -35.93 21.67 4.50
C LEU A 1112 -34.42 21.91 4.53
N GLY A 1113 -33.63 21.06 3.87
CA GLY A 1113 -32.15 21.10 3.94
C GLY A 1113 -31.41 21.66 2.73
N LYS A 1114 -32.08 21.95 1.61
CA LYS A 1114 -31.42 22.54 0.44
C LYS A 1114 -30.86 23.95 0.74
N PRO A 1115 -29.78 24.38 0.06
CA PRO A 1115 -29.23 25.72 0.27
C PRO A 1115 -30.29 26.82 0.07
N GLY A 1116 -30.42 27.70 1.06
CA GLY A 1116 -31.39 28.80 1.05
C GLY A 1116 -32.79 28.45 1.57
N SER A 1117 -33.02 27.22 2.07
CA SER A 1117 -34.29 26.83 2.70
C SER A 1117 -34.24 26.89 4.23
N PHE A 1118 -35.22 26.28 4.91
CA PHE A 1118 -35.44 26.42 6.36
C PHE A 1118 -34.19 26.18 7.24
N PHE A 1119 -33.43 25.10 7.03
CA PHE A 1119 -32.22 24.88 7.84
C PHE A 1119 -31.12 25.93 7.56
N SER A 1120 -31.02 26.46 6.34
CA SER A 1120 -30.11 27.58 6.04
C SER A 1120 -30.54 28.87 6.75
N PHE A 1121 -31.84 29.09 6.93
CA PHE A 1121 -32.38 30.20 7.72
C PHE A 1121 -32.03 30.04 9.21
N LEU A 1122 -32.22 28.85 9.77
CA LEU A 1122 -31.85 28.57 11.16
C LEU A 1122 -30.35 28.75 11.40
N GLU A 1123 -29.49 28.23 10.53
CA GLU A 1123 -28.03 28.41 10.67
C GLU A 1123 -27.59 29.89 10.63
N LYS A 1124 -28.32 30.74 9.89
CA LYS A 1124 -27.97 32.15 9.76
C LYS A 1124 -28.49 32.99 10.95
N ASN A 1125 -29.64 32.63 11.49
CA ASN A 1125 -30.40 33.48 12.39
C ASN A 1125 -30.58 32.90 13.81
N ALA A 1126 -30.45 31.59 14.02
CA ALA A 1126 -30.58 30.94 15.33
C ALA A 1126 -29.23 30.98 16.07
N ASN A 1127 -28.93 32.10 16.71
CA ASN A 1127 -27.68 32.28 17.46
C ASN A 1127 -27.93 32.26 18.96
N MET A 1128 -27.18 31.42 19.68
CA MET A 1128 -27.15 31.46 21.15
C MET A 1128 -26.66 32.82 21.62
N SER A 1129 -27.34 33.40 22.62
CA SER A 1129 -26.94 34.68 23.19
C SER A 1129 -25.49 34.65 23.67
N ALA A 1130 -24.75 35.74 23.43
CA ALA A 1130 -23.33 35.84 23.78
C ALA A 1130 -23.07 35.77 25.30
N GLN A 1131 -24.11 35.95 26.12
CA GLN A 1131 -24.03 35.84 27.58
C GLN A 1131 -23.95 34.40 28.09
N TYR A 1132 -24.32 33.41 27.26
CA TYR A 1132 -24.28 32.00 27.63
C TYR A 1132 -23.06 31.31 27.02
N SER A 1133 -22.51 30.35 27.75
CA SER A 1133 -21.39 29.48 27.33
C SER A 1133 -21.86 28.12 26.82
N VAL A 1134 -20.99 27.41 26.09
CA VAL A 1134 -21.27 26.02 25.67
C VAL A 1134 -21.39 25.06 26.86
N GLU A 1135 -20.71 25.33 27.97
CA GLU A 1135 -20.87 24.58 29.22
C GLU A 1135 -22.31 24.65 29.76
N GLU A 1136 -22.86 25.86 29.83
CA GLU A 1136 -24.24 26.09 30.24
C GLU A 1136 -25.25 25.46 29.27
N LEU A 1137 -24.91 25.39 27.96
CA LEU A 1137 -25.73 24.70 26.97
C LEU A 1137 -25.80 23.20 27.25
N PHE A 1138 -24.67 22.55 27.50
CA PHE A 1138 -24.65 21.13 27.82
C PHE A 1138 -25.42 20.83 29.12
N GLU A 1139 -25.23 21.64 30.16
CA GLU A 1139 -25.96 21.48 31.42
C GLU A 1139 -27.46 21.65 31.23
N ASN A 1140 -27.88 22.71 30.55
CA ASN A 1140 -29.30 23.02 30.35
C ASN A 1140 -29.99 21.99 29.43
N THR A 1141 -29.26 21.46 28.45
CA THR A 1141 -29.72 20.35 27.58
C THR A 1141 -29.88 19.05 28.37
N LYS A 1142 -28.93 18.72 29.25
CA LYS A 1142 -29.03 17.54 30.13
C LYS A 1142 -30.28 17.62 31.03
N VAL A 1143 -30.53 18.76 31.66
CA VAL A 1143 -31.71 18.96 32.52
C VAL A 1143 -33.01 18.85 31.70
N LEU A 1144 -33.04 19.40 30.47
CA LEU A 1144 -34.18 19.27 29.57
C LEU A 1144 -34.47 17.80 29.23
N LEU A 1145 -33.45 17.05 28.83
CA LEU A 1145 -33.57 15.64 28.44
C LEU A 1145 -34.05 14.75 29.60
N ARG A 1146 -33.66 15.06 30.85
CA ARG A 1146 -34.11 14.35 32.07
C ARG A 1146 -35.42 14.87 32.67
N SER A 1147 -35.97 15.95 32.11
CA SER A 1147 -37.13 16.59 32.69
C SER A 1147 -38.36 15.68 32.71
N ASP A 1148 -39.19 15.84 33.74
CA ASP A 1148 -40.47 15.13 33.86
C ASP A 1148 -41.36 15.33 32.62
N MET A 1149 -41.19 16.45 31.91
CA MET A 1149 -41.90 16.75 30.67
C MET A 1149 -41.60 15.75 29.54
N ILE A 1150 -40.35 15.29 29.41
CA ILE A 1150 -39.94 14.30 28.40
C ILE A 1150 -40.11 12.88 28.95
N GLN A 1151 -39.73 12.66 30.22
CA GLN A 1151 -39.58 11.34 30.82
C GLN A 1151 -40.85 10.76 31.44
N THR A 1152 -41.92 11.54 31.57
CA THR A 1152 -43.16 11.04 32.16
C THR A 1152 -43.74 9.85 31.37
N SER A 1153 -44.11 8.80 32.08
CA SER A 1153 -44.80 7.64 31.51
C SER A 1153 -46.30 7.88 31.32
N LEU A 1154 -46.85 8.93 31.95
CA LEU A 1154 -48.26 9.30 31.87
C LEU A 1154 -48.63 9.72 30.44
N MET A 1155 -49.87 9.45 30.04
CA MET A 1155 -50.43 9.83 28.74
C MET A 1155 -51.40 11.00 28.94
N ASP A 1156 -50.88 12.12 29.40
CA ASP A 1156 -51.64 13.33 29.67
C ASP A 1156 -50.89 14.58 29.18
N ASN A 1157 -51.47 15.76 29.44
CA ASN A 1157 -50.95 17.05 28.98
C ASN A 1157 -49.57 17.40 29.57
N ARG A 1158 -49.06 16.63 30.54
CA ARG A 1158 -47.71 16.83 31.11
C ARG A 1158 -46.63 16.11 30.30
N ALA A 1159 -47.03 15.16 29.47
CA ALA A 1159 -46.15 14.38 28.61
C ALA A 1159 -45.96 15.07 27.26
N PHE A 1160 -44.83 15.73 27.06
CA PHE A 1160 -44.55 16.47 25.82
C PHE A 1160 -44.57 15.56 24.61
N LEU A 1161 -43.90 14.40 24.64
CA LEU A 1161 -43.88 13.47 23.51
C LEU A 1161 -45.28 12.97 23.15
N TYR A 1162 -46.11 12.67 24.15
CA TYR A 1162 -47.50 12.23 23.91
C TYR A 1162 -48.39 13.38 23.39
N SER A 1163 -48.30 14.56 23.98
CA SER A 1163 -49.10 15.72 23.61
C SER A 1163 -48.72 16.26 22.22
N ALA A 1164 -47.42 16.40 21.96
CA ALA A 1164 -46.88 16.80 20.66
C ALA A 1164 -47.18 15.74 19.60
N GLY A 1165 -47.00 14.44 19.90
CA GLY A 1165 -47.35 13.35 19.00
C GLY A 1165 -48.84 13.33 18.65
N THR A 1166 -49.73 13.51 19.63
CA THR A 1166 -51.19 13.57 19.42
C THR A 1166 -51.58 14.77 18.57
N LEU A 1167 -50.96 15.93 18.83
CA LEU A 1167 -51.18 17.14 18.05
C LEU A 1167 -50.71 16.99 16.59
N ILE A 1168 -49.51 16.44 16.38
CA ILE A 1168 -48.97 16.12 15.06
C ILE A 1168 -49.89 15.12 14.34
N GLY A 1169 -50.41 14.12 15.05
CA GLY A 1169 -51.40 13.19 14.52
C GLY A 1169 -52.69 13.88 14.08
N LEU A 1170 -53.21 14.83 14.86
CA LEU A 1170 -54.36 15.66 14.49
C LEU A 1170 -54.07 16.54 13.27
N PHE A 1171 -52.87 17.11 13.15
CA PHE A 1171 -52.46 17.83 11.95
C PHE A 1171 -52.38 16.90 10.74
N GLY A 1172 -51.84 15.69 10.89
CA GLY A 1172 -51.80 14.67 9.83
C GLY A 1172 -53.19 14.30 9.37
N ASP A 1173 -54.09 14.07 10.32
CA ASP A 1173 -55.52 13.83 10.11
C ASP A 1173 -56.18 14.95 9.29
N ILE A 1174 -56.04 16.21 9.72
CA ILE A 1174 -56.57 17.40 9.02
C ILE A 1174 -56.00 17.49 7.60
N TYR A 1175 -54.70 17.25 7.47
CA TYR A 1175 -53.96 17.38 6.22
C TYR A 1175 -54.28 16.24 5.23
N GLU A 1176 -54.56 15.03 5.72
CA GLU A 1176 -55.02 13.86 4.94
C GLU A 1176 -56.45 14.03 4.44
N ARG A 1177 -57.37 14.44 5.31
CA ARG A 1177 -58.79 14.52 4.95
C ARG A 1177 -59.12 15.72 4.07
N GLY A 1178 -58.30 16.78 4.11
CA GLY A 1178 -58.44 17.96 3.25
C GLY A 1178 -59.77 18.71 3.34
N ARG A 1179 -60.73 18.22 4.15
CA ARG A 1179 -61.96 18.84 4.61
C ARG A 1179 -62.67 17.88 5.57
N ARG A 1180 -63.02 18.43 6.73
CA ARG A 1180 -63.96 17.95 7.78
C ARG A 1180 -63.43 16.93 8.79
N PHE A 1181 -63.23 17.43 10.00
CA PHE A 1181 -63.40 16.67 11.24
C PHE A 1181 -64.64 17.18 11.97
N SER A 1182 -65.67 16.32 12.02
CA SER A 1182 -66.79 16.35 12.98
C SER A 1182 -67.89 17.43 12.80
N GLY A 1183 -68.96 17.24 13.58
CA GLY A 1183 -70.32 17.78 13.41
C GLY A 1183 -70.50 19.30 13.48
N SER A 1184 -71.77 19.71 13.42
CA SER A 1184 -72.32 20.98 12.93
C SER A 1184 -71.75 22.32 13.40
N ASP A 1185 -70.78 22.39 14.32
CA ASP A 1185 -70.46 23.67 15.00
C ASP A 1185 -68.96 24.02 15.10
N ALA A 1186 -68.07 23.40 14.31
CA ALA A 1186 -66.68 23.86 14.19
C ALA A 1186 -66.18 23.85 12.73
N PHE A 1187 -65.91 25.04 12.19
CA PHE A 1187 -65.26 25.22 10.88
C PHE A 1187 -63.82 25.69 11.09
N PHE A 1188 -62.86 24.97 10.51
CA PHE A 1188 -61.50 25.49 10.26
C PHE A 1188 -61.43 26.04 8.83
N TYR A 1189 -60.88 27.24 8.66
CA TYR A 1189 -60.71 27.93 7.37
C TYR A 1189 -59.39 27.52 6.69
N ASP A 1190 -59.39 27.42 5.35
CA ASP A 1190 -58.29 26.98 4.48
C ASP A 1190 -57.98 28.06 3.43
N ASN A 1191 -56.69 28.33 3.18
CA ASN A 1191 -56.15 29.44 2.38
C ASN A 1191 -55.58 29.03 1.00
N TRP A 1192 -56.01 27.93 0.39
CA TRP A 1192 -55.53 27.54 -0.95
C TRP A 1192 -56.16 28.27 -2.17
N ASN A 1193 -56.87 29.40 -1.98
CA ASN A 1193 -57.38 30.24 -3.08
C ASN A 1193 -56.97 31.72 -2.92
N ASN A 1194 -56.56 32.34 -4.02
CA ASN A 1194 -56.27 33.78 -4.09
C ASN A 1194 -57.49 34.62 -3.66
N GLY A 1195 -57.34 35.38 -2.56
CA GLY A 1195 -58.26 36.45 -2.18
C GLY A 1195 -58.82 36.43 -0.75
N GLN A 1196 -58.28 35.67 0.21
CA GLN A 1196 -58.76 35.69 1.60
C GLN A 1196 -57.68 36.08 2.63
N PRO A 1197 -58.04 36.67 3.79
CA PRO A 1197 -57.11 37.32 4.71
C PRO A 1197 -56.23 36.31 5.47
N THR A 1198 -55.04 36.79 5.82
CA THR A 1198 -53.89 36.06 6.38
C THR A 1198 -54.02 35.80 7.89
N SER A 1199 -54.54 34.64 8.28
CA SER A 1199 -54.12 34.00 9.54
C SER A 1199 -53.60 32.61 9.17
N THR A 1200 -52.34 32.34 9.51
CA THR A 1200 -51.64 31.13 9.06
C THR A 1200 -51.97 29.97 10.00
N TYR A 1201 -52.02 28.72 9.51
CA TYR A 1201 -52.03 27.51 10.36
C TYR A 1201 -50.90 27.50 11.41
N TRP A 1202 -49.86 28.29 11.16
CA TRP A 1202 -48.75 28.57 12.06
C TRP A 1202 -49.12 29.47 13.23
N ASP A 1203 -50.09 30.38 13.12
CA ASP A 1203 -50.59 31.19 14.26
C ASP A 1203 -51.31 30.32 15.29
N ASP A 1204 -51.98 29.24 14.86
CA ASP A 1204 -52.60 28.26 15.75
C ASP A 1204 -51.56 27.29 16.36
N LEU A 1205 -50.53 26.88 15.62
CA LEU A 1205 -49.36 26.19 16.18
C LEU A 1205 -48.63 27.05 17.21
N ASN A 1206 -48.50 28.35 16.93
CA ASN A 1206 -47.91 29.33 17.82
C ASN A 1206 -48.77 29.52 19.07
N ALA A 1207 -50.10 29.55 18.95
CA ALA A 1207 -51.04 29.56 20.08
C ALA A 1207 -50.92 28.29 20.95
N ILE A 1208 -50.68 27.12 20.36
CA ILE A 1208 -50.55 25.86 21.10
C ILE A 1208 -49.18 25.72 21.77
N PHE A 1209 -48.09 26.14 21.13
CA PHE A 1209 -46.75 26.17 21.74
C PHE A 1209 -46.55 27.29 22.77
N SER A 1210 -47.55 28.14 22.93
CA SER A 1210 -47.56 29.29 23.83
C SER A 1210 -48.68 29.27 24.87
N LEU A 1211 -49.57 28.27 24.81
CA LEU A 1211 -50.57 28.03 25.83
C LEU A 1211 -49.96 27.17 26.94
N ARG A 1212 -50.18 27.68 28.14
CA ARG A 1212 -49.60 27.26 29.42
C ARG A 1212 -50.19 25.97 29.96
#